data_AF-A0A517Y783-F1
#
_entry.id   AF-A0A517Y783-F1
#
_cell.length_a   1.000
_cell.length_b   1.000
_cell.length_c   1.000
_cell.angle_alpha   90.00
_cell.angle_beta   90.00
_cell.angle_gamma   90.00
#
_symmetry.space_group_name_H-M   'P 1'
#
loop_
_entity.id
_entity.type
_entity.pdbx_description
1 polymer ?
#
loop_
_entity_poly.entity_id
_entity_poly.type
_entity_poly.pdbx_seq_one_letter_code
_entity_poly.pdbx_strand_id
1 'polypeptide(L)'
;MNCRALTCLVLTALAGLLLPVAMLRAQDAVPATTAEKADDKKSEDKPADEAKPEAKKTEEPKKEEPKPAVAKPEEKKAEEPKADEKAPPSNGPLPGHSLHAEVFNEGPRQKAYLMPGMPKITFAVTSKNPEAIAFVHQGIGQIHGFWYYEAERSFRQAAALDKDCAIAYWGMALANMDNRDRGKKFMAECIKRKANAGEHEVMYIDALDAYLKAENNKKKERNEAYTKALEKILYKYPDDLEARSLLALQLWKNRDSGMPISSFLAIDALLDQVFHANPMHPAHHYRIHLWDYERHENALKSAALCGQTSPGIAHMWHMPGHIYSKARRYDDACFQQEASARTDHAHMMRDRVLPDQIHNFAHNNEWLIRNLIHTGRARDAVELAKNMTSLPRHPKFNTLEKSGSAQLGRARLWDSLAKFELWDELLALTETPYLDATEKEAEQQKRLRHIGHALYRQGEIAQADALLAQLQQQLDDLLEDQTAAATKAETKAKDDKKSAADVKKAVDAAKKTFDAKLTPLKKVVDELQGHQAVAGGDFKKGHELLKKVGNQDAGYLAWLQFKAGSVDEAIKAAQANVTARKNEVLPLLMLTEIQFLAGKQGDARKTFDELREISGQIDLSAPVFQRFAPIAKELGQAGDWRMVKQPKPDTGNRPTLNSLGPFRWAPSPALDWQLVDSAGKKHSLVDYRGKPVIVLFFLGHGCLHCAEQIKEFGKAHSQFAAAGIEIVAISSDDQAGLKSSIENYTDGPIPFPLLADSNLATFQSYRCFDDFEKLPLHGTFLVDGQGLVRWQDISFEPFKDTKFLLGESKRLLNQTMGSAEPKPVTNPMAAVERAAAAESGACEGVAAPYQSVGFVEFPKEVELGAVSAVAIGKNDEIYILQRGEVPLLAFDKDGKYLRGWGQGLFKVPHGLRIDKEGHIWTTDNGNHVLRQFNREGRLLLTFGQEGKGVGGELGFKSPDDLVIDSAGNFYVADAGNGRIVKLSPEGKYLTAWGKKGKGEGEFATAHGLAIDGKDRIYVADRGNKRVQIFDNAGKYVDSWTFGGNPFGLIVIGDELIATDGDVHKIYHLDPAGKTIASWGDPKTLLLPHLMDRDSRGRLYVSEVNGKRVQIFERK
;
A
#
# COMPACT_ATOMS: atom_id res chain seq x y z
N MET A 1 5.76 -16.93 27.19
CA MET A 1 6.69 -16.08 27.95
C MET A 1 8.07 -16.74 28.00
N ASN A 2 9.11 -15.93 28.13
CA ASN A 2 10.48 -16.27 28.56
C ASN A 2 11.31 -17.31 27.77
N CYS A 3 12.30 -16.74 27.09
CA CYS A 3 13.57 -17.29 26.61
C CYS A 3 14.25 -18.34 27.52
N ARG A 4 15.12 -19.16 26.90
CA ARG A 4 16.55 -19.17 27.23
C ARG A 4 17.39 -19.57 26.01
N ALA A 5 18.64 -19.11 25.98
CA ALA A 5 19.63 -19.40 24.95
C ALA A 5 20.72 -20.36 25.48
N LEU A 6 21.52 -20.92 24.58
CA LEU A 6 22.83 -21.48 24.90
C LEU A 6 23.82 -21.14 23.79
N THR A 7 25.11 -21.04 24.15
CA THR A 7 26.22 -20.61 23.29
C THR A 7 27.47 -21.43 23.65
N CYS A 8 28.55 -21.32 22.86
CA CYS A 8 29.90 -21.88 23.08
C CYS A 8 30.08 -23.36 22.67
N LEU A 9 31.25 -23.82 22.18
CA LEU A 9 32.49 -23.11 21.77
C LEU A 9 33.23 -23.85 20.62
N VAL A 10 34.33 -23.25 20.16
CA VAL A 10 35.25 -23.62 19.06
C VAL A 10 36.04 -24.92 19.29
N LEU A 11 36.36 -25.65 18.21
CA LEU A 11 37.63 -26.36 18.03
C LEU A 11 38.02 -26.46 16.54
N THR A 12 39.32 -26.52 16.23
CA THR A 12 39.90 -26.42 14.88
C THR A 12 40.95 -27.50 14.59
N ALA A 13 40.95 -28.12 13.41
CA ALA A 13 42.09 -28.91 12.90
C ALA A 13 42.13 -29.06 11.35
N LEU A 14 43.14 -28.43 10.74
CA LEU A 14 44.05 -28.92 9.67
C LEU A 14 43.60 -29.84 8.50
N ALA A 15 43.92 -29.36 7.29
CA ALA A 15 44.48 -30.05 6.09
C ALA A 15 43.72 -31.21 5.38
N GLY A 16 43.80 -31.38 4.05
CA GLY A 16 44.40 -30.51 3.01
C GLY A 16 44.65 -31.20 1.64
N LEU A 17 45.11 -30.40 0.66
CA LEU A 17 45.80 -30.75 -0.60
C LEU A 17 45.04 -31.33 -1.83
N LEU A 18 45.38 -30.76 -3.00
CA LEU A 18 45.30 -31.24 -4.42
C LEU A 18 43.90 -31.47 -5.03
N LEU A 19 43.41 -30.71 -6.02
CA LEU A 19 43.87 -30.36 -7.41
C LEU A 19 43.58 -31.45 -8.47
N PRO A 20 43.34 -31.09 -9.76
CA PRO A 20 42.26 -31.70 -10.56
C PRO A 20 42.70 -32.22 -11.95
N VAL A 21 41.73 -32.69 -12.75
CA VAL A 21 41.67 -32.72 -14.24
C VAL A 21 40.21 -33.17 -14.58
N ALA A 22 39.40 -32.49 -15.41
CA ALA A 22 39.45 -32.26 -16.86
C ALA A 22 39.29 -33.58 -17.68
N MET A 23 38.65 -33.67 -18.86
CA MET A 23 37.86 -32.72 -19.67
C MET A 23 36.99 -33.53 -20.68
N LEU A 24 36.27 -32.85 -21.59
CA LEU A 24 35.57 -33.39 -22.80
C LEU A 24 34.27 -34.19 -22.48
N ARG A 25 33.13 -34.05 -23.20
CA ARG A 25 32.81 -34.08 -24.66
C ARG A 25 32.97 -35.50 -25.25
N ALA A 26 32.08 -36.03 -26.09
CA ALA A 26 30.88 -35.48 -26.75
C ALA A 26 29.81 -36.61 -26.95
N GLN A 27 28.50 -36.31 -26.95
CA GLN A 27 27.59 -36.15 -28.12
C GLN A 27 26.84 -37.40 -28.64
N ASP A 28 25.57 -37.12 -28.97
CA ASP A 28 24.72 -37.65 -30.07
C ASP A 28 24.03 -39.03 -30.05
N ALA A 29 22.78 -38.96 -30.57
CA ALA A 29 22.03 -39.96 -31.36
C ALA A 29 21.34 -41.19 -30.70
N VAL A 30 20.09 -40.96 -30.28
CA VAL A 30 18.89 -41.75 -30.69
C VAL A 30 18.89 -42.05 -32.22
N PRO A 31 18.18 -43.08 -32.78
CA PRO A 31 16.84 -43.54 -32.36
C PRO A 31 16.42 -45.04 -32.56
N ALA A 32 15.32 -45.42 -31.87
CA ALA A 32 14.24 -46.36 -32.29
C ALA A 32 14.61 -47.82 -32.73
N THR A 33 13.71 -48.80 -33.00
CA THR A 33 12.27 -48.90 -33.33
C THR A 33 11.70 -50.29 -32.92
N THR A 34 10.35 -50.45 -32.82
CA THR A 34 9.56 -51.72 -33.01
C THR A 34 9.81 -52.92 -32.06
N ALA A 35 8.97 -53.97 -31.91
CA ALA A 35 7.55 -54.29 -32.22
C ALA A 35 7.14 -55.46 -31.26
N GLU A 36 5.97 -55.46 -30.60
CA GLU A 36 4.63 -55.94 -31.03
C GLU A 36 4.38 -57.48 -30.89
N LYS A 37 3.20 -57.88 -30.33
CA LYS A 37 2.59 -59.24 -30.26
C LYS A 37 3.27 -60.30 -29.35
N ALA A 38 2.60 -61.37 -28.87
CA ALA A 38 1.17 -61.66 -28.55
C ALA A 38 1.07 -63.02 -27.77
N ASP A 39 -0.17 -63.47 -27.47
CA ASP A 39 -0.59 -64.89 -27.22
C ASP A 39 -0.15 -65.60 -25.90
N ASP A 40 -0.91 -66.51 -25.24
CA ASP A 40 -2.34 -66.94 -25.32
C ASP A 40 -2.72 -67.89 -24.11
N LYS A 41 -4.01 -68.26 -23.97
CA LYS A 41 -4.65 -69.45 -23.30
C LYS A 41 -5.05 -69.48 -21.79
N LYS A 42 -6.38 -69.38 -21.59
CA LYS A 42 -7.35 -70.36 -20.99
C LYS A 42 -7.19 -71.00 -19.58
N SER A 43 -8.22 -70.79 -18.73
CA SER A 43 -9.28 -71.75 -18.30
C SER A 43 -10.41 -70.94 -17.58
N GLU A 44 -11.73 -71.19 -17.62
CA GLU A 44 -12.55 -72.37 -17.22
C GLU A 44 -12.36 -72.73 -15.71
N ASP A 45 -13.38 -72.84 -14.82
CA ASP A 45 -14.87 -72.97 -14.99
C ASP A 45 -15.71 -72.41 -13.77
N LYS A 46 -17.04 -72.64 -13.75
CA LYS A 46 -18.13 -72.21 -12.80
C LYS A 46 -18.54 -73.33 -11.77
N PRO A 47 -19.70 -73.37 -11.02
CA PRO A 47 -20.91 -72.49 -10.88
C PRO A 47 -21.50 -72.25 -9.43
N ALA A 48 -22.63 -71.51 -9.35
CA ALA A 48 -23.80 -71.65 -8.42
C ALA A 48 -23.67 -71.45 -6.86
N ASP A 49 -24.71 -71.10 -6.06
CA ASP A 49 -26.11 -70.67 -6.33
C ASP A 49 -26.77 -69.91 -5.13
N GLU A 50 -27.99 -69.35 -5.35
CA GLU A 50 -29.19 -69.06 -4.46
C GLU A 50 -29.11 -68.94 -2.89
N ALA A 51 -29.99 -68.23 -2.13
CA ALA A 51 -31.18 -67.38 -2.36
C ALA A 51 -31.56 -66.47 -1.12
N LYS A 52 -32.72 -65.78 -1.18
CA LYS A 52 -33.41 -64.87 -0.20
C LYS A 52 -34.22 -65.64 0.90
N PRO A 53 -34.97 -65.05 1.91
CA PRO A 53 -35.60 -63.70 1.99
C PRO A 53 -35.74 -63.00 3.40
N GLU A 54 -36.41 -61.81 3.40
CA GLU A 54 -37.40 -61.21 4.36
C GLU A 54 -37.44 -61.56 5.88
N ALA A 55 -37.77 -60.68 6.85
CA ALA A 55 -38.14 -59.24 6.93
C ALA A 55 -37.91 -58.71 8.42
N LYS A 56 -38.60 -57.77 9.12
CA LYS A 56 -39.87 -56.99 8.95
C LYS A 56 -39.91 -55.63 9.72
N LYS A 57 -40.88 -55.33 10.61
CA LYS A 57 -41.08 -54.05 11.36
C LYS A 57 -41.46 -54.28 12.85
N THR A 58 -41.15 -53.32 13.74
CA THR A 58 -42.02 -52.61 14.75
C THR A 58 -41.14 -51.72 15.66
N GLU A 59 -41.27 -50.38 15.71
CA GLU A 59 -42.12 -49.51 16.58
C GLU A 59 -41.35 -48.82 17.76
N GLU A 60 -41.76 -47.59 18.09
CA GLU A 60 -41.34 -46.77 19.26
C GLU A 60 -42.30 -47.05 20.48
N PRO A 61 -42.35 -46.34 21.65
CA PRO A 61 -41.61 -45.12 22.09
C PRO A 61 -41.23 -44.94 23.61
N LYS A 62 -40.50 -43.83 23.89
CA LYS A 62 -40.55 -42.91 25.07
C LYS A 62 -40.19 -43.36 26.52
N LYS A 63 -39.44 -42.45 27.18
CA LYS A 63 -39.41 -42.11 28.65
C LYS A 63 -38.79 -43.16 29.62
N GLU A 64 -38.32 -42.83 30.83
CA GLU A 64 -38.34 -41.58 31.64
C GLU A 64 -37.06 -41.41 32.54
N GLU A 65 -37.02 -40.34 33.36
CA GLU A 65 -36.01 -39.98 34.41
C GLU A 65 -36.09 -40.88 35.70
N PRO A 66 -35.33 -40.73 36.85
CA PRO A 66 -34.53 -39.58 37.35
C PRO A 66 -33.23 -39.80 38.23
N LYS A 67 -32.31 -38.80 38.25
CA LYS A 67 -31.58 -38.16 39.42
C LYS A 67 -30.74 -39.06 40.41
N PRO A 68 -29.99 -38.51 41.42
CA PRO A 68 -29.75 -37.11 41.85
C PRO A 68 -28.27 -36.65 42.01
N ALA A 69 -28.15 -35.36 42.37
CA ALA A 69 -26.97 -34.50 42.47
C ALA A 69 -25.93 -34.76 43.59
N VAL A 70 -24.75 -34.14 43.43
CA VAL A 70 -24.02 -33.37 44.47
C VAL A 70 -23.47 -32.08 43.83
N ALA A 71 -23.37 -30.96 44.57
CA ALA A 71 -23.03 -29.63 44.04
C ALA A 71 -21.94 -28.89 44.84
N LYS A 72 -21.20 -27.98 44.17
CA LYS A 72 -20.37 -26.86 44.71
C LYS A 72 -19.55 -26.19 43.57
N PRO A 73 -19.11 -24.92 43.71
CA PRO A 73 -19.89 -23.71 44.01
C PRO A 73 -19.67 -22.62 42.92
N GLU A 74 -20.24 -21.43 43.12
CA GLU A 74 -20.34 -20.37 42.10
C GLU A 74 -19.10 -19.46 41.98
N GLU A 75 -18.80 -19.00 40.76
CA GLU A 75 -18.15 -17.70 40.50
C GLU A 75 -19.07 -16.85 39.62
N LYS A 76 -19.14 -15.54 39.91
CA LYS A 76 -20.13 -14.63 39.33
C LYS A 76 -19.75 -14.19 37.91
N LYS A 77 -20.61 -14.50 36.93
CA LYS A 77 -20.74 -13.68 35.72
C LYS A 77 -21.59 -12.44 36.03
N ALA A 78 -21.35 -11.36 35.29
CA ALA A 78 -22.28 -10.24 35.24
C ALA A 78 -23.56 -10.64 34.51
N GLU A 79 -24.70 -10.09 34.92
CA GLU A 79 -25.99 -10.35 34.27
C GLU A 79 -26.13 -9.58 32.96
N GLU A 80 -26.63 -10.26 31.93
CA GLU A 80 -27.12 -9.62 30.70
C GLU A 80 -28.50 -8.99 31.00
N PRO A 81 -28.80 -7.77 30.51
CA PRO A 81 -30.12 -7.18 30.70
C PRO A 81 -31.15 -7.99 29.91
N LYS A 82 -32.19 -8.47 30.60
CA LYS A 82 -33.33 -9.13 29.94
C LYS A 82 -34.08 -8.13 29.08
N ALA A 83 -34.29 -8.45 27.81
CA ALA A 83 -35.19 -7.70 26.94
C ALA A 83 -36.66 -7.95 27.34
N ASP A 84 -37.50 -6.92 27.28
CA ASP A 84 -38.93 -7.04 27.52
C ASP A 84 -39.64 -7.80 26.39
N GLU A 85 -40.55 -8.71 26.76
CA GLU A 85 -41.30 -9.53 25.82
C GLU A 85 -42.42 -8.71 25.13
N LYS A 86 -42.16 -8.18 23.92
CA LYS A 86 -43.22 -7.70 23.01
C LYS A 86 -42.85 -7.55 21.53
N ALA A 87 -42.20 -8.57 20.97
CA ALA A 87 -42.15 -8.77 19.51
C ALA A 87 -42.72 -10.16 19.16
N PRO A 88 -43.56 -10.30 18.11
CA PRO A 88 -43.99 -11.61 17.64
C PRO A 88 -42.79 -12.39 17.06
N PRO A 89 -42.73 -13.73 17.21
CA PRO A 89 -41.63 -14.51 16.68
C PRO A 89 -41.61 -14.47 15.15
N SER A 90 -40.56 -13.90 14.57
CA SER A 90 -40.30 -13.99 13.14
C SER A 90 -39.91 -15.42 12.77
N ASN A 91 -40.63 -16.04 11.83
CA ASN A 91 -40.31 -17.37 11.29
C ASN A 91 -39.11 -17.34 10.31
N GLY A 92 -38.03 -16.66 10.70
CA GLY A 92 -36.82 -16.41 9.92
C GLY A 92 -35.68 -15.91 10.81
N PRO A 93 -34.45 -15.79 10.28
CA PRO A 93 -33.30 -15.33 11.05
C PRO A 93 -33.44 -13.87 11.49
N LEU A 94 -32.66 -13.47 12.50
CA LEU A 94 -32.54 -12.08 12.92
C LEU A 94 -32.09 -11.18 11.75
N PRO A 95 -32.48 -9.89 11.69
CA PRO A 95 -32.06 -8.99 10.62
C PRO A 95 -30.54 -9.00 10.40
N GLY A 96 -30.13 -9.06 9.12
CA GLY A 96 -28.73 -9.17 8.69
C GLY A 96 -28.10 -10.56 8.79
N HIS A 97 -28.73 -11.49 9.53
CA HIS A 97 -28.26 -12.86 9.69
C HIS A 97 -28.72 -13.78 8.56
N SER A 98 -27.99 -14.87 8.37
CA SER A 98 -28.10 -15.80 7.25
C SER A 98 -29.36 -16.67 7.25
N LEU A 99 -29.94 -16.86 6.06
CA LEU A 99 -31.01 -17.83 5.80
C LEU A 99 -30.49 -19.28 5.90
N HIS A 100 -29.21 -19.50 5.58
CA HIS A 100 -28.54 -20.80 5.65
C HIS A 100 -27.78 -20.99 6.99
N ALA A 101 -28.25 -20.31 8.05
CA ALA A 101 -27.67 -20.25 9.40
C ALA A 101 -26.26 -19.60 9.50
N GLU A 102 -25.84 -19.37 10.76
CA GLU A 102 -24.68 -18.55 11.18
C GLU A 102 -23.37 -18.77 10.40
N VAL A 103 -23.14 -19.98 9.87
CA VAL A 103 -21.93 -20.34 9.12
C VAL A 103 -21.70 -19.44 7.89
N PHE A 104 -22.79 -18.94 7.28
CA PHE A 104 -22.73 -18.00 6.15
C PHE A 104 -22.72 -16.52 6.57
N ASN A 105 -23.00 -16.16 7.84
CA ASN A 105 -22.85 -14.79 8.36
C ASN A 105 -21.41 -14.30 8.17
N GLU A 106 -20.45 -15.18 8.45
CA GLU A 106 -19.04 -14.98 8.18
C GLU A 106 -18.71 -15.24 6.70
N GLY A 107 -17.60 -14.64 6.24
CA GLY A 107 -17.06 -14.86 4.90
C GLY A 107 -17.58 -13.87 3.84
N PRO A 108 -17.47 -14.22 2.54
CA PRO A 108 -17.90 -13.37 1.44
C PRO A 108 -19.42 -13.35 1.24
N ARG A 109 -20.01 -12.16 1.30
CA ARG A 109 -21.45 -11.90 1.06
C ARG A 109 -21.73 -11.22 -0.30
N GLN A 110 -20.73 -10.97 -1.15
CA GLN A 110 -20.98 -10.39 -2.49
C GLN A 110 -20.61 -11.36 -3.60
N LYS A 111 -21.35 -11.30 -4.70
CA LYS A 111 -21.20 -12.19 -5.87
C LYS A 111 -19.78 -12.19 -6.39
N ALA A 112 -19.33 -13.33 -6.89
CA ALA A 112 -18.04 -13.43 -7.56
C ALA A 112 -18.15 -12.95 -9.01
N TYR A 113 -16.98 -12.79 -9.64
CA TYR A 113 -16.81 -12.59 -11.06
C TYR A 113 -15.54 -13.35 -11.48
N LEU A 114 -15.42 -13.69 -12.76
CA LEU A 114 -14.21 -14.34 -13.27
C LEU A 114 -13.08 -13.30 -13.31
N MET A 115 -12.02 -13.56 -12.54
CA MET A 115 -10.96 -12.61 -12.27
C MET A 115 -9.85 -12.72 -13.33
N PRO A 116 -9.33 -11.60 -13.86
CA PRO A 116 -8.16 -11.64 -14.74
C PRO A 116 -6.93 -12.12 -13.96
N GLY A 117 -6.10 -12.94 -14.60
CA GLY A 117 -4.83 -13.42 -14.02
C GLY A 117 -4.97 -14.55 -12.99
N MET A 118 -6.06 -15.30 -13.01
CA MET A 118 -6.17 -16.59 -12.31
C MET A 118 -5.41 -17.71 -13.07
N PRO A 119 -4.91 -18.75 -12.38
CA PRO A 119 -4.22 -19.86 -13.02
C PRO A 119 -5.18 -20.73 -13.84
N LYS A 120 -4.65 -21.41 -14.86
CA LYS A 120 -5.38 -22.41 -15.64
C LYS A 120 -5.37 -23.77 -14.94
N ILE A 121 -6.42 -24.02 -14.17
CA ILE A 121 -6.72 -25.30 -13.50
C ILE A 121 -7.36 -26.28 -14.49
N THR A 122 -7.14 -27.58 -14.31
CA THR A 122 -7.81 -28.63 -15.11
C THR A 122 -8.40 -29.68 -14.17
N PHE A 123 -9.63 -29.44 -13.71
CA PHE A 123 -10.35 -30.33 -12.79
C PHE A 123 -11.67 -30.80 -13.43
N ALA A 124 -12.00 -32.09 -13.29
CA ALA A 124 -13.24 -32.66 -13.82
C ALA A 124 -14.44 -32.30 -12.92
N VAL A 125 -15.47 -31.67 -13.48
CA VAL A 125 -16.66 -31.19 -12.76
C VAL A 125 -17.91 -31.80 -13.41
N THR A 126 -18.83 -32.36 -12.62
CA THR A 126 -20.05 -33.03 -13.15
C THR A 126 -21.18 -32.05 -13.49
N SER A 127 -21.11 -30.82 -12.98
CA SER A 127 -22.03 -29.73 -13.37
C SER A 127 -22.06 -29.53 -14.89
N LYS A 128 -23.24 -29.23 -15.43
CA LYS A 128 -23.44 -28.88 -16.84
C LYS A 128 -23.47 -27.36 -17.08
N ASN A 129 -23.35 -26.55 -16.03
CA ASN A 129 -23.35 -25.09 -16.13
C ASN A 129 -21.90 -24.59 -16.36
N PRO A 130 -21.55 -24.06 -17.54
CA PRO A 130 -20.18 -23.68 -17.86
C PRO A 130 -19.64 -22.54 -16.99
N GLU A 131 -20.50 -21.64 -16.50
CA GLU A 131 -20.08 -20.60 -15.54
C GLU A 131 -19.77 -21.21 -14.17
N ALA A 132 -20.59 -22.15 -13.70
CA ALA A 132 -20.33 -22.84 -12.42
C ALA A 132 -19.00 -23.63 -12.47
N ILE A 133 -18.70 -24.31 -13.59
CA ILE A 133 -17.40 -24.97 -13.83
C ILE A 133 -16.26 -23.94 -13.76
N ALA A 134 -16.37 -22.80 -14.46
CA ALA A 134 -15.34 -21.76 -14.46
C ALA A 134 -15.09 -21.19 -13.06
N PHE A 135 -16.13 -21.01 -12.24
CA PHE A 135 -16.00 -20.60 -10.85
C PHE A 135 -15.39 -21.68 -9.95
N VAL A 136 -15.64 -22.97 -10.19
CA VAL A 136 -14.94 -24.07 -9.50
C VAL A 136 -13.45 -24.07 -9.85
N HIS A 137 -13.09 -23.94 -11.12
CA HIS A 137 -11.69 -23.85 -11.56
C HIS A 137 -10.97 -22.62 -10.97
N GLN A 138 -11.64 -21.46 -10.93
CA GLN A 138 -11.12 -20.27 -10.26
C GLN A 138 -10.92 -20.50 -8.76
N GLY A 139 -11.90 -21.09 -8.06
CA GLY A 139 -11.83 -21.37 -6.63
C GLY A 139 -10.67 -22.32 -6.26
N ILE A 140 -10.45 -23.36 -7.06
CA ILE A 140 -9.28 -24.26 -6.92
C ILE A 140 -7.98 -23.47 -7.14
N GLY A 141 -7.90 -22.65 -8.19
CA GLY A 141 -6.75 -21.78 -8.46
C GLY A 141 -6.41 -20.82 -7.32
N GLN A 142 -7.44 -20.26 -6.69
CA GLN A 142 -7.33 -19.41 -5.51
C GLN A 142 -6.87 -20.20 -4.26
N ILE A 143 -7.29 -21.46 -4.10
CA ILE A 143 -6.75 -22.36 -3.05
C ILE A 143 -5.26 -22.62 -3.25
N HIS A 144 -4.77 -22.85 -4.47
CA HIS A 144 -3.32 -23.00 -4.69
C HIS A 144 -2.53 -21.74 -4.34
N GLY A 145 -3.12 -20.56 -4.52
CA GLY A 145 -2.57 -19.28 -4.06
C GLY A 145 -2.84 -18.91 -2.60
N PHE A 146 -3.39 -19.83 -1.78
CA PHE A 146 -3.83 -19.60 -0.38
C PHE A 146 -4.80 -18.42 -0.19
N TRP A 147 -5.56 -18.05 -1.22
CA TRP A 147 -6.52 -16.95 -1.18
C TRP A 147 -7.92 -17.41 -0.75
N TYR A 148 -7.98 -18.05 0.43
CA TYR A 148 -9.15 -18.79 0.91
C TYR A 148 -10.48 -18.00 0.91
N TYR A 149 -10.46 -16.69 1.16
CA TYR A 149 -11.66 -15.86 1.17
C TYR A 149 -12.30 -15.70 -0.23
N GLU A 150 -11.50 -15.37 -1.25
CA GLU A 150 -12.02 -15.27 -2.63
C GLU A 150 -12.24 -16.66 -3.25
N ALA A 151 -11.49 -17.69 -2.82
CA ALA A 151 -11.80 -19.08 -3.16
C ALA A 151 -13.23 -19.46 -2.72
N GLU A 152 -13.58 -19.22 -1.45
CA GLU A 152 -14.94 -19.45 -0.96
C GLU A 152 -15.97 -18.61 -1.73
N ARG A 153 -15.65 -17.36 -2.09
CA ARG A 153 -16.54 -16.49 -2.87
C ARG A 153 -16.83 -17.09 -4.26
N SER A 154 -15.81 -17.59 -4.95
CA SER A 154 -15.95 -18.31 -6.22
C SER A 154 -16.80 -19.58 -6.06
N PHE A 155 -16.57 -20.38 -5.02
CA PHE A 155 -17.38 -21.58 -4.76
C PHE A 155 -18.84 -21.27 -4.36
N ARG A 156 -19.10 -20.20 -3.58
CA ARG A 156 -20.47 -19.70 -3.34
C ARG A 156 -21.14 -19.31 -4.64
N GLN A 157 -20.42 -18.68 -5.57
CA GLN A 157 -20.95 -18.32 -6.89
C GLN A 157 -21.26 -19.55 -7.75
N ALA A 158 -20.41 -20.57 -7.75
CA ALA A 158 -20.70 -21.84 -8.42
C ALA A 158 -21.96 -22.51 -7.83
N ALA A 159 -22.09 -22.57 -6.50
CA ALA A 159 -23.28 -23.12 -5.82
C ALA A 159 -24.57 -22.29 -6.03
N ALA A 160 -24.45 -21.00 -6.31
CA ALA A 160 -25.59 -20.14 -6.67
C ALA A 160 -26.04 -20.34 -8.12
N LEU A 161 -25.11 -20.70 -9.03
CA LEU A 161 -25.35 -20.96 -10.45
C LEU A 161 -25.78 -22.42 -10.73
N ASP A 162 -25.32 -23.36 -9.91
CA ASP A 162 -25.75 -24.75 -9.89
C ASP A 162 -25.82 -25.24 -8.43
N LYS A 163 -27.05 -25.36 -7.91
CA LYS A 163 -27.32 -25.72 -6.52
C LYS A 163 -27.06 -27.19 -6.20
N ASP A 164 -26.89 -28.03 -7.22
CA ASP A 164 -26.66 -29.47 -7.12
C ASP A 164 -25.18 -29.84 -7.31
N CYS A 165 -24.35 -28.89 -7.73
CA CYS A 165 -22.90 -28.99 -7.87
C CYS A 165 -22.20 -29.24 -6.51
N ALA A 166 -22.08 -30.51 -6.11
CA ALA A 166 -21.52 -30.90 -4.82
C ALA A 166 -20.07 -30.40 -4.62
N ILE A 167 -19.25 -30.38 -5.68
CA ILE A 167 -17.85 -29.95 -5.61
C ILE A 167 -17.70 -28.46 -5.23
N ALA A 168 -18.71 -27.62 -5.49
CA ALA A 168 -18.72 -26.24 -4.98
C ALA A 168 -18.80 -26.20 -3.44
N TYR A 169 -19.60 -27.06 -2.82
CA TYR A 169 -19.69 -27.16 -1.36
C TYR A 169 -18.44 -27.80 -0.74
N TRP A 170 -17.81 -28.76 -1.42
CA TRP A 170 -16.47 -29.25 -1.08
C TRP A 170 -15.43 -28.13 -1.11
N GLY A 171 -15.45 -27.27 -2.14
CA GLY A 171 -14.54 -26.13 -2.28
C GLY A 171 -14.68 -25.11 -1.14
N MET A 172 -15.92 -24.78 -0.74
CA MET A 172 -16.17 -23.95 0.46
C MET A 172 -15.63 -24.61 1.74
N ALA A 173 -15.76 -25.94 1.87
CA ALA A 173 -15.22 -26.68 3.00
C ALA A 173 -13.68 -26.74 3.00
N LEU A 174 -13.04 -26.86 1.82
CA LEU A 174 -11.58 -26.89 1.66
C LEU A 174 -10.95 -25.53 1.92
N ALA A 175 -11.58 -24.45 1.44
CA ALA A 175 -11.21 -23.08 1.78
C ALA A 175 -11.28 -22.82 3.31
N ASN A 176 -12.10 -23.60 4.04
CA ASN A 176 -12.23 -23.55 5.49
C ASN A 176 -11.57 -24.73 6.21
N MET A 177 -10.63 -25.46 5.58
CA MET A 177 -10.03 -26.67 6.16
C MET A 177 -9.32 -26.42 7.51
N ASP A 178 -8.74 -25.24 7.71
CA ASP A 178 -8.12 -24.86 8.98
C ASP A 178 -9.11 -24.16 9.96
N ASN A 179 -10.27 -23.67 9.47
CA ASN A 179 -11.44 -23.29 10.29
C ASN A 179 -12.43 -24.48 10.37
N ARG A 180 -11.99 -25.57 11.01
CA ARG A 180 -12.63 -26.89 10.91
C ARG A 180 -14.11 -26.92 11.25
N ASP A 181 -14.59 -26.12 12.21
CA ASP A 181 -16.01 -26.13 12.60
C ASP A 181 -16.91 -25.40 11.59
N ARG A 182 -16.35 -24.43 10.85
CA ARG A 182 -17.00 -23.82 9.68
C ARG A 182 -16.92 -24.76 8.47
N GLY A 183 -15.77 -25.39 8.24
CA GLY A 183 -15.57 -26.41 7.19
C GLY A 183 -16.50 -27.61 7.29
N LYS A 184 -16.71 -28.17 8.50
CA LYS A 184 -17.69 -29.26 8.76
C LYS A 184 -19.10 -28.90 8.32
N LYS A 185 -19.55 -27.66 8.57
CA LYS A 185 -20.89 -27.19 8.20
C LYS A 185 -21.06 -27.08 6.68
N PHE A 186 -20.05 -26.59 5.93
CA PHE A 186 -20.06 -26.66 4.46
C PHE A 186 -20.00 -28.09 3.92
N MET A 187 -19.23 -28.98 4.55
CA MET A 187 -19.17 -30.39 4.16
C MET A 187 -20.52 -31.10 4.36
N ALA A 188 -21.29 -30.77 5.39
CA ALA A 188 -22.65 -31.30 5.55
C ALA A 188 -23.57 -30.94 4.37
N GLU A 189 -23.45 -29.74 3.79
CA GLU A 189 -24.15 -29.38 2.56
C GLU A 189 -23.61 -30.10 1.32
N CYS A 190 -22.30 -30.37 1.26
CA CYS A 190 -21.69 -31.18 0.20
C CYS A 190 -22.24 -32.62 0.21
N ILE A 191 -22.28 -33.27 1.38
CA ILE A 191 -22.73 -34.66 1.52
C ILE A 191 -24.20 -34.82 1.10
N LYS A 192 -25.08 -33.83 1.35
CA LYS A 192 -26.47 -33.83 0.85
C LYS A 192 -26.58 -33.95 -0.68
N ARG A 193 -25.57 -33.48 -1.41
CA ARG A 193 -25.53 -33.41 -2.88
C ARG A 193 -24.60 -34.45 -3.50
N LYS A 194 -23.91 -35.25 -2.70
CA LYS A 194 -22.90 -36.22 -3.15
C LYS A 194 -23.42 -37.21 -4.21
N ALA A 195 -24.72 -37.54 -4.18
CA ALA A 195 -25.36 -38.41 -5.18
C ALA A 195 -25.36 -37.83 -6.62
N ASN A 196 -25.18 -36.50 -6.76
CA ASN A 196 -25.11 -35.81 -8.05
C ASN A 196 -23.66 -35.68 -8.58
N ALA A 197 -22.67 -36.12 -7.81
CA ALA A 197 -21.25 -35.99 -8.14
C ALA A 197 -20.73 -37.23 -8.87
N GLY A 198 -19.75 -37.02 -9.76
CA GLY A 198 -19.03 -38.09 -10.45
C GLY A 198 -18.09 -38.83 -9.50
N GLU A 199 -17.67 -40.05 -9.87
CA GLU A 199 -16.81 -40.89 -9.03
C GLU A 199 -15.50 -40.20 -8.61
N HIS A 200 -14.91 -39.42 -9.52
CA HIS A 200 -13.73 -38.59 -9.27
C HIS A 200 -13.96 -37.57 -8.14
N GLU A 201 -14.98 -36.72 -8.27
CA GLU A 201 -15.38 -35.74 -7.25
C GLU A 201 -15.73 -36.43 -5.91
N VAL A 202 -16.41 -37.58 -5.95
CA VAL A 202 -16.77 -38.38 -4.77
C VAL A 202 -15.54 -38.75 -3.93
N MET A 203 -14.41 -39.10 -4.55
CA MET A 203 -13.18 -39.43 -3.82
C MET A 203 -12.59 -38.21 -3.09
N TYR A 204 -12.65 -37.02 -3.69
CA TYR A 204 -12.24 -35.76 -3.04
C TYR A 204 -13.16 -35.37 -1.89
N ILE A 205 -14.47 -35.60 -2.05
CA ILE A 205 -15.49 -35.36 -1.01
C ILE A 205 -15.22 -36.25 0.20
N ASP A 206 -15.07 -37.56 0.02
CA ASP A 206 -14.83 -38.50 1.11
C ASP A 206 -13.47 -38.28 1.81
N ALA A 207 -12.43 -37.91 1.06
CA ALA A 207 -11.13 -37.56 1.62
C ALA A 207 -11.23 -36.38 2.61
N LEU A 208 -11.89 -35.29 2.19
CA LEU A 208 -12.00 -34.08 3.02
C LEU A 208 -13.03 -34.23 4.14
N ASP A 209 -14.12 -34.98 3.93
CA ASP A 209 -15.11 -35.28 4.97
C ASP A 209 -14.49 -36.11 6.12
N ALA A 210 -13.71 -37.15 5.79
CA ALA A 210 -12.96 -37.92 6.78
C ALA A 210 -11.94 -37.05 7.53
N TYR A 211 -11.24 -36.14 6.83
CA TYR A 211 -10.36 -35.16 7.47
C TYR A 211 -11.14 -34.24 8.42
N LEU A 212 -12.27 -33.66 8.02
CA LEU A 212 -13.04 -32.72 8.84
C LEU A 212 -13.73 -33.38 10.03
N LYS A 213 -14.14 -34.66 9.93
CA LYS A 213 -14.79 -35.41 11.01
C LYS A 213 -13.85 -35.93 12.11
N ALA A 214 -12.57 -36.18 11.81
CA ALA A 214 -11.64 -36.73 12.79
C ALA A 214 -11.45 -35.84 14.04
N GLU A 215 -11.17 -36.44 15.20
CA GLU A 215 -11.03 -35.73 16.48
C GLU A 215 -9.91 -34.66 16.45
N ASN A 216 -10.08 -33.59 17.23
CA ASN A 216 -9.16 -32.44 17.23
C ASN A 216 -7.75 -32.79 17.76
N ASN A 217 -7.66 -33.71 18.72
CA ASN A 217 -6.43 -34.22 19.33
C ASN A 217 -5.66 -35.20 18.40
N LYS A 218 -6.37 -35.98 17.57
CA LYS A 218 -5.80 -36.97 16.62
C LYS A 218 -5.29 -36.32 15.33
N LYS A 219 -4.44 -35.29 15.48
CA LYS A 219 -3.92 -34.48 14.36
C LYS A 219 -3.06 -35.30 13.41
N LYS A 220 -2.25 -36.23 13.94
CA LYS A 220 -1.36 -37.08 13.16
C LYS A 220 -2.15 -38.08 12.30
N GLU A 221 -3.02 -38.85 12.94
CA GLU A 221 -3.79 -39.94 12.37
C GLU A 221 -4.72 -39.43 11.25
N ARG A 222 -5.38 -38.28 11.49
CA ARG A 222 -6.18 -37.57 10.49
C ARG A 222 -5.36 -37.20 9.25
N ASN A 223 -4.20 -36.61 9.45
CA ASN A 223 -3.33 -36.16 8.37
C ASN A 223 -2.76 -37.35 7.57
N GLU A 224 -2.39 -38.45 8.23
CA GLU A 224 -2.02 -39.70 7.55
C GLU A 224 -3.17 -40.29 6.73
N ALA A 225 -4.40 -40.30 7.27
CA ALA A 225 -5.57 -40.81 6.57
C ALA A 225 -5.90 -39.99 5.31
N TYR A 226 -5.78 -38.66 5.38
CA TYR A 226 -5.99 -37.78 4.23
C TYR A 226 -4.87 -37.90 3.19
N THR A 227 -3.61 -38.06 3.63
CA THR A 227 -2.48 -38.38 2.73
C THR A 227 -2.78 -39.66 1.93
N LYS A 228 -3.18 -40.74 2.62
CA LYS A 228 -3.58 -42.03 2.02
C LYS A 228 -4.86 -41.95 1.16
N ALA A 229 -5.69 -40.92 1.33
CA ALA A 229 -6.87 -40.70 0.49
C ALA A 229 -6.50 -40.01 -0.83
N LEU A 230 -5.59 -39.03 -0.81
CA LEU A 230 -5.04 -38.38 -2.01
C LEU A 230 -4.23 -39.38 -2.85
N GLU A 231 -3.43 -40.24 -2.22
CA GLU A 231 -2.76 -41.38 -2.88
C GLU A 231 -3.74 -42.29 -3.62
N LYS A 232 -4.89 -42.61 -3.02
CA LYS A 232 -5.93 -43.46 -3.66
C LYS A 232 -6.55 -42.81 -4.89
N ILE A 233 -6.68 -41.48 -4.92
CA ILE A 233 -7.12 -40.76 -6.13
C ILE A 233 -6.10 -41.00 -7.24
N LEU A 234 -4.80 -40.82 -6.96
CA LEU A 234 -3.72 -41.04 -7.93
C LEU A 234 -3.57 -42.50 -8.37
N TYR A 235 -3.91 -43.49 -7.55
CA TYR A 235 -3.93 -44.90 -7.97
C TYR A 235 -5.01 -45.20 -9.04
N LYS A 236 -6.06 -44.38 -9.14
CA LYS A 236 -7.13 -44.52 -10.13
C LYS A 236 -7.05 -43.49 -11.27
N TYR A 237 -6.58 -42.29 -10.95
CA TYR A 237 -6.43 -41.15 -11.86
C TYR A 237 -4.98 -40.66 -11.80
N PRO A 238 -4.01 -41.40 -12.36
CA PRO A 238 -2.58 -41.13 -12.18
C PRO A 238 -2.15 -39.76 -12.72
N ASP A 239 -2.85 -39.24 -13.72
CA ASP A 239 -2.59 -37.94 -14.37
C ASP A 239 -3.24 -36.74 -13.66
N ASP A 240 -3.95 -36.95 -12.54
CA ASP A 240 -4.61 -35.87 -11.78
C ASP A 240 -3.56 -34.95 -11.12
N LEU A 241 -3.39 -33.76 -11.71
CA LEU A 241 -2.44 -32.74 -11.25
C LEU A 241 -2.85 -32.09 -9.93
N GLU A 242 -4.16 -32.04 -9.65
CA GLU A 242 -4.70 -31.41 -8.45
C GLU A 242 -4.55 -32.36 -7.24
N ALA A 243 -4.81 -33.66 -7.43
CA ALA A 243 -4.50 -34.69 -6.43
C ALA A 243 -3.00 -34.74 -6.13
N ARG A 244 -2.15 -34.68 -7.17
CA ARG A 244 -0.69 -34.71 -7.04
C ARG A 244 -0.14 -33.47 -6.33
N SER A 245 -0.66 -32.28 -6.67
CA SER A 245 -0.22 -31.03 -6.03
C SER A 245 -0.74 -30.89 -4.59
N LEU A 246 -1.98 -31.31 -4.31
CA LEU A 246 -2.52 -31.36 -2.94
C LEU A 246 -1.82 -32.41 -2.08
N LEU A 247 -1.41 -33.56 -2.63
CA LEU A 247 -0.60 -34.54 -1.93
C LEU A 247 0.77 -33.95 -1.54
N ALA A 248 1.44 -33.27 -2.46
CA ALA A 248 2.71 -32.58 -2.17
C ALA A 248 2.56 -31.50 -1.07
N LEU A 249 1.49 -30.70 -1.13
CA LEU A 249 1.16 -29.73 -0.06
C LEU A 249 0.88 -30.43 1.28
N GLN A 250 0.14 -31.53 1.27
CA GLN A 250 -0.23 -32.25 2.49
C GLN A 250 0.98 -32.90 3.17
N LEU A 251 1.87 -33.53 2.38
CA LEU A 251 3.14 -34.08 2.86
C LEU A 251 4.04 -33.00 3.48
N TRP A 252 3.95 -31.75 3.00
CA TRP A 252 4.62 -30.60 3.61
C TRP A 252 3.91 -30.11 4.89
N LYS A 253 2.59 -29.90 4.91
CA LYS A 253 1.81 -29.50 6.12
C LYS A 253 1.87 -30.56 7.24
N ASN A 254 2.23 -31.80 6.94
CA ASN A 254 2.41 -32.87 7.94
C ASN A 254 3.46 -32.53 9.01
N ARG A 255 4.49 -31.72 8.67
CA ARG A 255 5.51 -31.24 9.62
C ARG A 255 4.91 -30.53 10.85
N ASP A 256 3.85 -29.76 10.63
CA ASP A 256 3.16 -28.98 11.67
C ASP A 256 2.31 -29.89 12.59
N SER A 257 2.32 -31.21 12.36
CA SER A 257 1.52 -32.22 13.05
C SER A 257 2.38 -33.26 13.80
N GLY A 258 3.68 -32.97 13.99
CA GLY A 258 4.62 -33.89 14.64
C GLY A 258 5.11 -35.03 13.73
N MET A 259 4.83 -34.96 12.43
CA MET A 259 5.37 -35.88 11.42
C MET A 259 6.48 -35.18 10.63
N PRO A 260 7.77 -35.41 10.88
CA PRO A 260 8.84 -34.78 10.11
C PRO A 260 8.73 -35.14 8.62
N ILE A 261 9.18 -34.22 7.74
CA ILE A 261 9.29 -34.50 6.31
C ILE A 261 10.31 -35.62 6.11
N SER A 262 9.85 -36.78 5.65
CA SER A 262 10.68 -37.99 5.48
C SER A 262 11.64 -37.88 4.30
N SER A 263 11.27 -37.14 3.25
CA SER A 263 12.15 -36.80 2.13
C SER A 263 11.64 -35.57 1.41
N PHE A 264 12.42 -34.48 1.44
CA PHE A 264 12.15 -33.28 0.64
C PHE A 264 12.18 -33.62 -0.86
N LEU A 265 13.13 -34.46 -1.29
CA LEU A 265 13.29 -34.88 -2.68
C LEU A 265 12.07 -35.65 -3.22
N ALA A 266 11.36 -36.41 -2.38
CA ALA A 266 10.15 -37.12 -2.79
C ALA A 266 8.98 -36.15 -3.04
N ILE A 267 8.79 -35.16 -2.16
CA ILE A 267 7.79 -34.09 -2.37
C ILE A 267 8.17 -33.27 -3.61
N ASP A 268 9.46 -32.98 -3.79
CA ASP A 268 9.94 -32.22 -4.94
C ASP A 268 9.73 -32.97 -6.26
N ALA A 269 9.95 -34.28 -6.29
CA ALA A 269 9.69 -35.11 -7.48
C ALA A 269 8.20 -35.17 -7.85
N LEU A 270 7.28 -35.21 -6.88
CA LEU A 270 5.83 -35.08 -7.14
C LEU A 270 5.51 -33.73 -7.80
N LEU A 271 6.17 -32.65 -7.36
CA LEU A 271 6.01 -31.32 -7.95
C LEU A 271 6.64 -31.22 -9.35
N ASP A 272 7.78 -31.85 -9.63
CA ASP A 272 8.32 -31.90 -11.01
C ASP A 272 7.39 -32.65 -11.98
N GLN A 273 6.71 -33.71 -11.54
CA GLN A 273 5.69 -34.37 -12.37
C GLN A 273 4.51 -33.43 -12.68
N VAL A 274 4.12 -32.55 -11.75
CA VAL A 274 3.12 -31.50 -12.01
C VAL A 274 3.66 -30.47 -13.01
N PHE A 275 4.88 -29.98 -12.82
CA PHE A 275 5.47 -28.96 -13.71
C PHE A 275 5.88 -29.50 -15.09
N HIS A 276 6.07 -30.81 -15.25
CA HIS A 276 6.30 -31.45 -16.53
C HIS A 276 5.02 -31.47 -17.38
N ALA A 277 3.88 -31.79 -16.77
CA ALA A 277 2.57 -31.77 -17.42
C ALA A 277 2.01 -30.35 -17.62
N ASN A 278 2.21 -29.46 -16.64
CA ASN A 278 1.82 -28.05 -16.71
C ASN A 278 2.91 -27.14 -16.14
N PRO A 279 3.82 -26.61 -16.99
CA PRO A 279 4.89 -25.68 -16.57
C PRO A 279 4.42 -24.34 -15.98
N MET A 280 3.12 -24.05 -16.01
CA MET A 280 2.51 -22.84 -15.44
C MET A 280 1.54 -23.19 -14.29
N HIS A 281 1.70 -24.35 -13.65
CA HIS A 281 0.86 -24.75 -12.52
C HIS A 281 1.15 -23.90 -11.26
N PRO A 282 0.12 -23.43 -10.53
CA PRO A 282 0.32 -22.60 -9.33
C PRO A 282 1.04 -23.34 -8.18
N ALA A 283 1.20 -24.65 -8.25
CA ALA A 283 2.00 -25.44 -7.31
C ALA A 283 3.50 -25.04 -7.24
N HIS A 284 4.00 -24.14 -8.10
CA HIS A 284 5.30 -23.47 -7.90
C HIS A 284 5.41 -22.82 -6.52
N HIS A 285 4.29 -22.34 -5.98
CA HIS A 285 4.14 -21.90 -4.61
C HIS A 285 4.55 -22.98 -3.57
N TYR A 286 4.17 -24.23 -3.80
CA TYR A 286 4.45 -25.34 -2.89
C TYR A 286 5.95 -25.72 -2.91
N ARG A 287 6.61 -25.66 -4.08
CA ARG A 287 8.06 -25.83 -4.18
C ARG A 287 8.83 -24.72 -3.45
N ILE A 288 8.34 -23.49 -3.50
CA ILE A 288 8.89 -22.39 -2.67
C ILE A 288 8.76 -22.75 -1.18
N HIS A 289 7.56 -23.07 -0.72
CA HIS A 289 7.29 -23.41 0.68
C HIS A 289 8.07 -24.63 1.20
N LEU A 290 8.33 -25.63 0.34
CA LEU A 290 9.14 -26.80 0.64
C LEU A 290 10.59 -26.44 0.96
N TRP A 291 11.22 -25.61 0.12
CA TRP A 291 12.67 -25.34 0.19
C TRP A 291 13.05 -24.09 0.98
N ASP A 292 12.11 -23.17 1.23
CA ASP A 292 12.34 -21.86 1.86
C ASP A 292 13.09 -21.92 3.22
N TYR A 293 12.91 -23.00 3.99
CA TYR A 293 13.56 -23.19 5.30
C TYR A 293 14.76 -24.16 5.29
N GLU A 294 15.03 -24.81 4.16
CA GLU A 294 16.01 -25.92 4.05
C GLU A 294 17.14 -25.58 3.07
N ARG A 295 16.80 -25.32 1.79
CA ARG A 295 17.74 -24.95 0.72
C ARG A 295 17.04 -24.10 -0.34
N HIS A 296 16.88 -22.82 -0.03
CA HIS A 296 16.16 -21.83 -0.85
C HIS A 296 16.62 -21.76 -2.33
N GLU A 297 17.87 -22.14 -2.64
CA GLU A 297 18.41 -22.25 -3.99
C GLU A 297 17.58 -23.18 -4.89
N ASN A 298 17.07 -24.29 -4.33
CA ASN A 298 16.25 -25.26 -5.05
C ASN A 298 14.89 -24.66 -5.48
N ALA A 299 14.42 -23.59 -4.81
CA ALA A 299 13.19 -22.89 -5.17
C ALA A 299 13.36 -21.85 -6.30
N LEU A 300 14.57 -21.47 -6.70
CA LEU A 300 14.79 -20.32 -7.61
C LEU A 300 14.00 -20.39 -8.92
N LYS A 301 13.93 -21.57 -9.56
CA LYS A 301 13.11 -21.79 -10.77
C LYS A 301 11.61 -21.54 -10.52
N SER A 302 11.12 -21.85 -9.32
CA SER A 302 9.73 -21.59 -8.94
C SER A 302 9.51 -20.15 -8.49
N ALA A 303 10.48 -19.52 -7.83
CA ALA A 303 10.43 -18.10 -7.50
C ALA A 303 10.32 -17.22 -8.76
N ALA A 304 10.99 -17.62 -9.85
CA ALA A 304 10.83 -16.97 -11.15
C ALA A 304 9.40 -17.08 -11.72
N LEU A 305 8.77 -18.25 -11.62
CA LEU A 305 7.50 -18.57 -12.31
C LEU A 305 6.23 -18.31 -11.48
N CYS A 306 6.30 -18.41 -10.16
CA CYS A 306 5.13 -18.42 -9.26
C CYS A 306 4.15 -17.26 -9.51
N GLY A 307 4.62 -16.00 -9.47
CA GLY A 307 3.79 -14.84 -9.75
C GLY A 307 3.20 -14.82 -11.17
N GLN A 308 3.91 -15.39 -12.16
CA GLN A 308 3.44 -15.48 -13.54
C GLN A 308 2.35 -16.55 -13.74
N THR A 309 2.27 -17.57 -12.87
CA THR A 309 1.19 -18.59 -12.93
C THR A 309 -0.17 -18.04 -12.52
N SER A 310 -0.17 -17.07 -11.61
CA SER A 310 -1.37 -16.51 -10.97
C SER A 310 -1.20 -15.00 -10.75
N PRO A 311 -0.99 -14.19 -11.81
CA PRO A 311 -0.61 -12.78 -11.67
C PRO A 311 -1.64 -11.91 -10.94
N GLY A 312 -2.90 -12.34 -10.89
CA GLY A 312 -3.98 -11.71 -10.12
C GLY A 312 -4.00 -12.04 -8.62
N ILE A 313 -3.10 -12.90 -8.12
CA ILE A 313 -3.04 -13.31 -6.70
C ILE A 313 -1.76 -12.74 -6.06
N ALA A 314 -1.90 -11.77 -5.14
CA ALA A 314 -0.75 -11.08 -4.53
C ALA A 314 0.24 -12.04 -3.83
N HIS A 315 -0.26 -13.04 -3.09
CA HIS A 315 0.58 -13.99 -2.37
C HIS A 315 1.53 -14.79 -3.30
N MET A 316 1.15 -14.98 -4.56
CA MET A 316 1.96 -15.69 -5.56
C MET A 316 3.18 -14.86 -6.03
N TRP A 317 3.12 -13.52 -5.88
CA TRP A 317 4.28 -12.62 -6.00
C TRP A 317 5.05 -12.48 -4.69
N HIS A 318 4.36 -12.49 -3.54
CA HIS A 318 5.00 -12.39 -2.22
C HIS A 318 6.02 -13.50 -1.95
N MET A 319 5.63 -14.76 -2.19
CA MET A 319 6.44 -15.93 -1.82
C MET A 319 7.80 -16.03 -2.54
N PRO A 320 7.91 -15.73 -3.85
CA PRO A 320 9.21 -15.46 -4.50
C PRO A 320 10.11 -14.47 -3.75
N GLY A 321 9.53 -13.42 -3.17
CA GLY A 321 10.26 -12.40 -2.41
C GLY A 321 11.04 -12.97 -1.21
N HIS A 322 10.52 -14.01 -0.54
CA HIS A 322 11.23 -14.70 0.56
C HIS A 322 12.51 -15.36 0.05
N ILE A 323 12.40 -16.10 -1.06
CA ILE A 323 13.53 -16.81 -1.67
C ILE A 323 14.61 -15.82 -2.13
N TYR A 324 14.23 -14.72 -2.78
CA TYR A 324 15.19 -13.71 -3.22
C TYR A 324 15.82 -12.94 -2.06
N SER A 325 15.08 -12.62 -0.98
CA SER A 325 15.67 -12.02 0.23
C SER A 325 16.67 -12.97 0.91
N LYS A 326 16.36 -14.27 1.02
CA LYS A 326 17.28 -15.28 1.59
C LYS A 326 18.53 -15.46 0.72
N ALA A 327 18.36 -15.43 -0.61
CA ALA A 327 19.44 -15.47 -1.59
C ALA A 327 20.27 -14.16 -1.65
N ARG A 328 19.95 -13.16 -0.81
CA ARG A 328 20.61 -11.85 -0.78
C ARG A 328 20.53 -11.10 -2.11
N ARG A 329 19.40 -11.31 -2.81
CA ARG A 329 19.05 -10.70 -4.11
C ARG A 329 17.96 -9.66 -3.87
N TYR A 330 18.28 -8.63 -3.09
CA TYR A 330 17.26 -7.73 -2.55
C TYR A 330 16.51 -6.92 -3.62
N ASP A 331 17.13 -6.56 -4.74
CA ASP A 331 16.43 -5.93 -5.89
C ASP A 331 15.36 -6.87 -6.51
N ASP A 332 15.64 -8.16 -6.57
CA ASP A 332 14.71 -9.18 -7.05
C ASP A 332 13.56 -9.38 -6.04
N ALA A 333 13.86 -9.32 -4.74
CA ALA A 333 12.86 -9.36 -3.67
C ALA A 333 11.95 -8.12 -3.67
N CYS A 334 12.53 -6.92 -3.83
CA CYS A 334 11.81 -5.66 -3.98
C CYS A 334 10.81 -5.71 -5.14
N PHE A 335 11.23 -6.18 -6.32
CA PHE A 335 10.32 -6.32 -7.46
C PHE A 335 9.13 -7.24 -7.14
N GLN A 336 9.39 -8.41 -6.56
CA GLN A 336 8.37 -9.42 -6.24
C GLN A 336 7.39 -8.93 -5.14
N GLN A 337 7.89 -8.20 -4.15
CA GLN A 337 7.05 -7.65 -3.07
C GLN A 337 6.27 -6.41 -3.52
N GLU A 338 6.83 -5.57 -4.41
CA GLU A 338 6.09 -4.45 -5.02
C GLU A 338 5.01 -4.97 -5.99
N ALA A 339 5.29 -6.03 -6.74
CA ALA A 339 4.30 -6.75 -7.54
C ALA A 339 3.14 -7.27 -6.67
N SER A 340 3.45 -7.91 -5.54
CA SER A 340 2.46 -8.35 -4.55
C SER A 340 1.59 -7.20 -4.05
N ALA A 341 2.20 -6.14 -3.51
CA ALA A 341 1.47 -5.00 -2.94
C ALA A 341 0.56 -4.30 -3.97
N ARG A 342 1.02 -4.18 -5.22
CA ARG A 342 0.23 -3.60 -6.32
C ARG A 342 -0.96 -4.48 -6.71
N THR A 343 -0.80 -5.80 -6.74
CA THR A 343 -1.91 -6.74 -6.95
C THR A 343 -2.95 -6.62 -5.84
N ASP A 344 -2.54 -6.51 -4.57
CA ASP A 344 -3.44 -6.21 -3.45
C ASP A 344 -4.15 -4.86 -3.65
N HIS A 345 -3.42 -3.78 -3.98
CA HIS A 345 -4.03 -2.45 -4.21
C HIS A 345 -5.10 -2.47 -5.31
N ALA A 346 -4.83 -3.16 -6.43
CA ALA A 346 -5.77 -3.28 -7.54
C ALA A 346 -7.05 -4.02 -7.15
N HIS A 347 -6.95 -5.09 -6.36
CA HIS A 347 -8.13 -5.77 -5.80
C HIS A 347 -8.88 -4.87 -4.82
N MET A 348 -8.20 -4.27 -3.86
CA MET A 348 -8.84 -3.47 -2.80
C MET A 348 -9.59 -2.25 -3.34
N MET A 349 -9.04 -1.56 -4.33
CA MET A 349 -9.68 -0.40 -4.96
C MET A 349 -10.86 -0.81 -5.86
N ARG A 350 -10.75 -1.93 -6.59
CA ARG A 350 -11.83 -2.47 -7.44
C ARG A 350 -13.00 -3.01 -6.62
N ASP A 351 -12.71 -3.80 -5.59
CA ASP A 351 -13.72 -4.44 -4.75
C ASP A 351 -14.21 -3.52 -3.60
N ARG A 352 -13.55 -2.38 -3.34
CA ARG A 352 -13.81 -1.49 -2.19
C ARG A 352 -13.64 -2.22 -0.85
N VAL A 353 -12.47 -2.82 -0.68
CA VAL A 353 -12.01 -3.55 0.52
C VAL A 353 -10.96 -2.70 1.25
N LEU A 354 -10.97 -2.70 2.59
CA LEU A 354 -9.99 -1.97 3.38
C LEU A 354 -8.64 -2.73 3.48
N PRO A 355 -7.50 -2.01 3.53
CA PRO A 355 -6.15 -2.57 3.62
C PRO A 355 -5.98 -3.86 4.45
N ASP A 356 -6.24 -3.79 5.76
CA ASP A 356 -5.99 -4.90 6.67
C ASP A 356 -7.11 -5.97 6.70
N GLN A 357 -8.12 -5.87 5.83
CA GLN A 357 -9.02 -7.00 5.56
C GLN A 357 -8.31 -8.07 4.70
N ILE A 358 -7.21 -7.73 4.01
CA ILE A 358 -6.31 -8.69 3.38
C ILE A 358 -5.20 -9.08 4.36
N HIS A 359 -5.27 -10.31 4.87
CA HIS A 359 -4.40 -10.82 5.94
C HIS A 359 -2.89 -10.64 5.72
N ASN A 360 -2.41 -10.73 4.47
CA ASN A 360 -0.98 -10.58 4.15
C ASN A 360 -0.57 -9.15 3.76
N PHE A 361 -1.50 -8.22 3.47
CA PHE A 361 -1.18 -6.93 2.87
C PHE A 361 -0.15 -6.13 3.68
N ALA A 362 -0.36 -6.03 5.00
CA ALA A 362 0.57 -5.33 5.89
C ALA A 362 1.96 -5.99 5.95
N HIS A 363 2.00 -7.33 5.89
CA HIS A 363 3.24 -8.11 5.91
C HIS A 363 4.04 -7.96 4.60
N ASN A 364 3.34 -7.98 3.46
CA ASN A 364 3.90 -7.77 2.13
C ASN A 364 4.69 -6.44 2.06
N ASN A 365 4.06 -5.36 2.53
CA ASN A 365 4.65 -4.02 2.50
C ASN A 365 5.74 -3.83 3.58
N GLU A 366 5.61 -4.45 4.76
CA GLU A 366 6.66 -4.44 5.79
C GLU A 366 7.97 -5.06 5.29
N TRP A 367 7.87 -6.19 4.57
CA TRP A 367 9.01 -6.83 3.92
C TRP A 367 9.58 -6.02 2.76
N LEU A 368 8.73 -5.38 1.95
CA LEU A 368 9.19 -4.47 0.90
C LEU A 368 10.05 -3.36 1.51
N ILE A 369 9.60 -2.71 2.59
CA ILE A 369 10.38 -1.64 3.24
C ILE A 369 11.73 -2.16 3.77
N ARG A 370 11.81 -3.39 4.30
CA ARG A 370 13.11 -4.00 4.68
C ARG A 370 14.06 -4.12 3.49
N ASN A 371 13.57 -4.65 2.36
CA ASN A 371 14.40 -4.82 1.17
C ASN A 371 14.78 -3.48 0.52
N LEU A 372 13.89 -2.47 0.54
CA LEU A 372 14.20 -1.09 0.13
C LEU A 372 15.31 -0.47 1.00
N ILE A 373 15.32 -0.74 2.32
CA ILE A 373 16.44 -0.36 3.21
C ILE A 373 17.72 -1.09 2.79
N HIS A 374 17.66 -2.40 2.52
CA HIS A 374 18.82 -3.20 2.10
C HIS A 374 19.43 -2.72 0.77
N THR A 375 18.61 -2.25 -0.19
CA THR A 375 19.05 -1.71 -1.50
C THR A 375 19.33 -0.20 -1.49
N GLY A 376 19.22 0.48 -0.34
CA GLY A 376 19.48 1.92 -0.23
C GLY A 376 18.40 2.83 -0.86
N ARG A 377 17.19 2.32 -1.14
CA ARG A 377 16.05 3.10 -1.67
C ARG A 377 15.35 3.90 -0.56
N ALA A 378 16.06 4.88 -0.01
CA ALA A 378 15.68 5.59 1.21
C ALA A 378 14.31 6.29 1.15
N ARG A 379 14.07 7.15 0.15
CA ARG A 379 12.79 7.85 -0.01
C ARG A 379 11.61 6.89 -0.23
N ASP A 380 11.79 5.81 -0.99
CA ASP A 380 10.73 4.81 -1.21
C ASP A 380 10.37 4.05 0.08
N ALA A 381 11.38 3.67 0.88
CA ALA A 381 11.18 3.03 2.19
C ALA A 381 10.37 3.92 3.15
N VAL A 382 10.75 5.20 3.25
CA VAL A 382 10.07 6.21 4.08
C VAL A 382 8.65 6.47 3.57
N GLU A 383 8.47 6.65 2.27
CA GLU A 383 7.16 6.95 1.66
C GLU A 383 6.17 5.79 1.74
N LEU A 384 6.63 4.54 1.60
CA LEU A 384 5.78 3.37 1.79
C LEU A 384 5.43 3.17 3.27
N ALA A 385 6.36 3.42 4.19
CA ALA A 385 6.10 3.39 5.62
C ALA A 385 5.10 4.48 6.06
N LYS A 386 5.22 5.70 5.50
CA LYS A 386 4.22 6.78 5.66
C LYS A 386 2.86 6.33 5.12
N ASN A 387 2.80 5.76 3.91
CA ASN A 387 1.56 5.24 3.35
C ASN A 387 0.91 4.20 4.27
N MET A 388 1.60 3.13 4.67
CA MET A 388 1.08 2.13 5.61
C MET A 388 0.53 2.74 6.91
N THR A 389 1.18 3.79 7.42
CA THR A 389 0.79 4.50 8.65
C THR A 389 -0.44 5.41 8.44
N SER A 390 -0.64 5.95 7.23
CA SER A 390 -1.82 6.78 6.90
C SER A 390 -3.10 5.96 6.76
N LEU A 391 -3.01 4.71 6.29
CA LEU A 391 -4.15 3.82 6.00
C LEU A 391 -5.16 3.70 7.17
N PRO A 392 -6.46 3.50 6.88
CA PRO A 392 -7.51 3.41 7.90
C PRO A 392 -7.27 2.26 8.88
N ARG A 393 -7.36 2.58 10.17
CA ARG A 393 -7.27 1.64 11.30
C ARG A 393 -8.64 1.00 11.54
N HIS A 394 -8.69 -0.22 12.04
CA HIS A 394 -9.96 -0.90 12.33
C HIS A 394 -9.85 -1.81 13.56
N PRO A 395 -10.75 -1.75 14.56
CA PRO A 395 -10.60 -2.51 15.81
C PRO A 395 -10.48 -4.01 15.58
N LYS A 396 -11.20 -4.55 14.58
CA LYS A 396 -11.14 -5.97 14.19
C LYS A 396 -9.81 -6.35 13.54
N PHE A 397 -9.21 -5.47 12.73
CA PHE A 397 -8.11 -5.83 11.81
C PHE A 397 -6.72 -5.26 12.18
N ASN A 398 -6.61 -3.96 12.47
CA ASN A 398 -5.32 -3.25 12.59
C ASN A 398 -5.39 -2.08 13.58
N THR A 399 -4.46 -2.04 14.53
CA THR A 399 -4.27 -0.93 15.50
C THR A 399 -2.76 -0.70 15.73
N LEU A 400 -2.36 0.12 16.70
CA LEU A 400 -0.95 0.20 17.12
C LEU A 400 -0.51 -0.99 17.99
N GLU A 401 -1.46 -1.77 18.54
CA GLU A 401 -1.19 -2.93 19.41
C GLU A 401 -1.38 -4.26 18.66
N LYS A 402 -2.33 -4.31 17.72
CA LYS A 402 -2.60 -5.45 16.84
C LYS A 402 -1.77 -5.33 15.57
N SER A 403 -0.98 -6.37 15.27
CA SER A 403 -0.17 -6.46 14.06
C SER A 403 -1.00 -6.20 12.80
N GLY A 404 -0.57 -5.21 12.02
CA GLY A 404 -1.27 -4.67 10.87
C GLY A 404 -0.55 -3.41 10.36
N SER A 405 -1.10 -2.77 9.34
CA SER A 405 -0.44 -1.68 8.60
C SER A 405 -0.03 -0.49 9.48
N ALA A 406 -0.78 -0.19 10.55
CA ALA A 406 -0.46 0.94 11.43
C ALA A 406 0.72 0.64 12.36
N GLN A 407 0.73 -0.52 13.03
CA GLN A 407 1.87 -0.94 13.86
C GLN A 407 3.13 -1.16 13.01
N LEU A 408 3.01 -1.89 11.91
CA LEU A 408 4.15 -2.24 11.05
C LEU A 408 4.68 -1.03 10.28
N GLY A 409 3.80 -0.23 9.67
CA GLY A 409 4.16 1.01 8.97
C GLY A 409 4.93 1.96 9.87
N ARG A 410 4.42 2.23 11.08
CA ARG A 410 5.08 3.11 12.07
C ARG A 410 6.43 2.55 12.51
N ALA A 411 6.53 1.24 12.75
CA ALA A 411 7.79 0.57 13.10
C ALA A 411 8.82 0.51 11.95
N ARG A 412 8.38 0.67 10.69
CA ARG A 412 9.26 0.83 9.52
C ARG A 412 9.58 2.28 9.20
N LEU A 413 8.73 3.22 9.58
CA LEU A 413 8.98 4.65 9.40
C LEU A 413 10.13 5.09 10.31
N TRP A 414 10.08 4.74 11.61
CA TRP A 414 11.20 4.96 12.55
C TRP A 414 12.52 4.32 12.07
N ASP A 415 12.46 3.07 11.58
CA ASP A 415 13.63 2.31 11.15
C ASP A 415 14.27 2.89 9.87
N SER A 416 13.45 3.29 8.90
CA SER A 416 13.91 3.90 7.65
C SER A 416 14.54 5.27 7.88
N LEU A 417 13.85 6.14 8.64
CA LEU A 417 14.33 7.49 8.93
C LEU A 417 15.66 7.47 9.69
N ALA A 418 15.78 6.63 10.73
CA ALA A 418 17.00 6.53 11.51
C ALA A 418 18.19 5.93 10.74
N LYS A 419 17.95 4.90 9.90
CA LYS A 419 19.03 4.23 9.13
C LYS A 419 19.58 5.08 7.99
N PHE A 420 18.76 5.97 7.42
CA PHE A 420 19.18 6.91 6.39
C PHE A 420 19.53 8.31 6.94
N GLU A 421 19.57 8.46 8.26
CA GLU A 421 19.93 9.69 8.98
C GLU A 421 19.04 10.91 8.64
N LEU A 422 17.75 10.65 8.39
CA LEU A 422 16.72 11.65 8.07
C LEU A 422 16.14 12.28 9.35
N TRP A 423 17.02 12.84 10.20
CA TRP A 423 16.67 13.30 11.55
C TRP A 423 15.66 14.46 11.56
N ASP A 424 15.77 15.41 10.63
CA ASP A 424 14.82 16.53 10.52
C ASP A 424 13.42 16.06 10.14
N GLU A 425 13.31 15.14 9.18
CA GLU A 425 12.01 14.57 8.80
C GLU A 425 11.45 13.69 9.92
N LEU A 426 12.31 12.99 10.68
CA LEU A 426 11.89 12.24 11.87
C LEU A 426 11.26 13.16 12.92
N LEU A 427 11.93 14.25 13.28
CA LEU A 427 11.43 15.22 14.25
C LEU A 427 10.17 15.95 13.73
N ALA A 428 10.18 16.41 12.47
CA ALA A 428 9.01 17.06 11.88
C ALA A 428 7.78 16.13 11.84
N LEU A 429 7.97 14.83 11.54
CA LEU A 429 6.89 13.85 11.51
C LEU A 429 6.32 13.53 12.90
N THR A 430 7.05 13.77 14.01
CA THR A 430 6.49 13.48 15.36
C THR A 430 5.31 14.39 15.69
N GLU A 431 5.24 15.57 15.08
CA GLU A 431 4.16 16.54 15.26
C GLU A 431 3.03 16.37 14.21
N THR A 432 2.95 15.18 13.60
CA THR A 432 1.95 14.81 12.59
C THR A 432 1.28 13.46 12.90
N PRO A 433 0.11 13.13 12.32
CA PRO A 433 -0.57 11.83 12.48
C PRO A 433 0.22 10.58 12.04
N TYR A 434 1.45 10.73 11.54
CA TYR A 434 2.36 9.62 11.26
C TYR A 434 3.06 9.14 12.56
N LEU A 435 3.72 10.06 13.29
CA LEU A 435 4.56 9.76 14.47
C LEU A 435 4.08 10.50 15.75
N ASP A 436 2.80 10.89 15.77
CA ASP A 436 2.04 11.51 16.87
C ASP A 436 2.27 10.92 18.27
N ALA A 437 2.04 11.72 19.31
CA ALA A 437 2.04 11.22 20.69
C ALA A 437 0.86 10.27 20.95
N THR A 438 0.99 9.34 21.90
CA THR A 438 -0.04 8.32 22.18
C THR A 438 -0.19 8.01 23.66
N GLU A 439 -1.43 7.74 24.08
CA GLU A 439 -1.78 7.26 25.43
C GLU A 439 -1.17 5.88 25.77
N LYS A 440 -0.68 5.15 24.75
CA LYS A 440 -0.06 3.83 24.92
C LYS A 440 1.41 3.98 25.33
N GLU A 441 1.66 3.92 26.63
CA GLU A 441 2.98 4.06 27.29
C GLU A 441 4.15 3.40 26.52
N ALA A 442 4.01 2.14 26.10
CA ALA A 442 5.06 1.40 25.39
C ALA A 442 5.35 1.93 23.96
N GLU A 443 4.38 2.56 23.28
CA GLU A 443 4.59 3.23 22.00
C GLU A 443 5.10 4.66 22.19
N GLN A 444 4.68 5.34 23.26
CA GLN A 444 5.19 6.66 23.62
C GLN A 444 6.66 6.60 24.03
N GLN A 445 7.08 5.59 24.80
CA GLN A 445 8.50 5.35 25.13
C GLN A 445 9.35 5.12 23.86
N LYS A 446 8.84 4.40 22.85
CA LYS A 446 9.51 4.27 21.54
C LYS A 446 9.63 5.62 20.83
N ARG A 447 8.56 6.43 20.81
CA ARG A 447 8.55 7.78 20.21
C ARG A 447 9.63 8.66 20.86
N LEU A 448 9.63 8.76 22.19
CA LEU A 448 10.56 9.61 22.94
C LEU A 448 12.03 9.15 22.78
N ARG A 449 12.29 7.84 22.72
CA ARG A 449 13.61 7.27 22.38
C ARG A 449 14.11 7.75 21.01
N HIS A 450 13.25 7.69 19.99
CA HIS A 450 13.62 8.12 18.64
C HIS A 450 13.83 9.64 18.54
N ILE A 451 13.03 10.44 19.27
CA ILE A 451 13.24 11.89 19.37
C ILE A 451 14.58 12.21 20.05
N GLY A 452 14.86 11.63 21.23
CA GLY A 452 16.11 11.90 21.95
C GLY A 452 17.36 11.53 21.14
N HIS A 453 17.34 10.38 20.44
CA HIS A 453 18.42 10.01 19.53
C HIS A 453 18.55 11.03 18.37
N ALA A 454 17.45 11.45 17.73
CA ALA A 454 17.49 12.43 16.65
C ALA A 454 18.02 13.81 17.10
N LEU A 455 17.60 14.30 18.28
CA LEU A 455 18.07 15.55 18.86
C LEU A 455 19.59 15.50 19.14
N TYR A 456 20.09 14.43 19.77
CA TYR A 456 21.55 14.25 19.96
C TYR A 456 22.31 14.15 18.63
N ARG A 457 21.69 13.61 17.55
CA ARG A 457 22.32 13.52 16.23
C ARG A 457 22.35 14.84 15.46
N GLN A 458 21.44 15.77 15.74
CA GLN A 458 21.50 17.15 15.20
C GLN A 458 22.25 18.14 16.09
N GLY A 459 22.72 17.73 17.27
CA GLY A 459 23.41 18.63 18.20
C GLY A 459 22.46 19.52 19.03
N GLU A 460 21.17 19.18 19.09
CA GLU A 460 20.15 19.86 19.92
C GLU A 460 20.26 19.43 21.40
N ILE A 461 21.47 19.55 21.96
CA ILE A 461 21.88 18.94 23.23
C ILE A 461 20.95 19.35 24.38
N ALA A 462 20.63 20.64 24.50
CA ALA A 462 19.78 21.14 25.58
C ALA A 462 18.35 20.56 25.53
N GLN A 463 17.81 20.30 24.34
CA GLN A 463 16.49 19.67 24.17
C GLN A 463 16.55 18.17 24.48
N ALA A 464 17.62 17.50 24.04
CA ALA A 464 17.85 16.09 24.29
C ALA A 464 18.07 15.78 25.78
N ASP A 465 18.88 16.60 26.46
CA ASP A 465 19.17 16.48 27.89
C ASP A 465 17.93 16.76 28.76
N ALA A 466 17.10 17.73 28.38
CA ALA A 466 15.83 17.99 29.07
C ALA A 466 14.87 16.79 28.96
N LEU A 467 14.77 16.16 27.78
CA LEU A 467 13.99 14.95 27.57
C LEU A 467 14.58 13.75 28.35
N LEU A 468 15.92 13.61 28.39
CA LEU A 468 16.58 12.57 29.17
C LEU A 468 16.33 12.75 30.67
N ALA A 469 16.40 13.98 31.19
CA ALA A 469 16.07 14.28 32.58
C ALA A 469 14.60 13.93 32.92
N GLN A 470 13.66 14.24 32.02
CA GLN A 470 12.25 13.86 32.19
C GLN A 470 12.07 12.33 32.25
N LEU A 471 12.74 11.58 31.37
CA LEU A 471 12.68 10.11 31.33
C LEU A 471 13.40 9.45 32.52
N GLN A 472 14.46 10.09 33.02
CA GLN A 472 15.16 9.68 34.24
C GLN A 472 14.27 9.86 35.48
N GLN A 473 13.61 11.02 35.63
CA GLN A 473 12.65 11.23 36.73
C GLN A 473 11.53 10.18 36.71
N GLN A 474 10.91 9.92 35.55
CA GLN A 474 9.89 8.87 35.41
C GLN A 474 10.39 7.46 35.77
N LEU A 475 11.68 7.19 35.59
CA LEU A 475 12.30 5.92 35.97
C LEU A 475 12.53 5.84 37.48
N ASP A 476 12.97 6.94 38.10
CA ASP A 476 13.24 7.02 39.53
C ASP A 476 11.93 7.01 40.34
N ASP A 477 10.89 7.71 39.89
CA ASP A 477 9.52 7.65 40.45
C ASP A 477 9.02 6.19 40.50
N LEU A 478 9.15 5.44 39.38
CA LEU A 478 8.74 4.04 39.29
C LEU A 478 9.62 3.09 40.14
N LEU A 479 10.85 3.47 40.46
CA LEU A 479 11.73 2.72 41.36
C LEU A 479 11.41 2.99 42.83
N GLU A 480 10.99 4.21 43.19
CA GLU A 480 10.43 4.53 44.51
C GLU A 480 9.12 3.77 44.74
N ASP A 481 8.19 3.82 43.77
CA ASP A 481 6.93 3.06 43.79
C ASP A 481 7.17 1.54 43.96
N GLN A 482 8.12 0.97 43.20
CA GLN A 482 8.51 -0.44 43.34
C GLN A 482 9.07 -0.74 44.74
N THR A 483 9.82 0.19 45.33
CA THR A 483 10.43 0.06 46.66
C THR A 483 9.39 0.19 47.78
N ALA A 484 8.43 1.09 47.65
CA ALA A 484 7.29 1.23 48.55
C ALA A 484 6.38 -0.01 48.50
N ALA A 485 6.08 -0.53 47.30
CA ALA A 485 5.31 -1.76 47.12
C ALA A 485 6.02 -2.99 47.71
N ALA A 486 7.34 -3.11 47.48
CA ALA A 486 8.17 -4.15 48.08
C ALA A 486 8.15 -4.10 49.60
N THR A 487 8.35 -2.92 50.19
CA THR A 487 8.34 -2.70 51.65
C THR A 487 6.98 -3.07 52.25
N LYS A 488 5.89 -2.63 51.61
CA LYS A 488 4.52 -2.95 52.03
C LYS A 488 4.21 -4.45 51.97
N ALA A 489 4.73 -5.16 50.96
CA ALA A 489 4.62 -6.61 50.86
C ALA A 489 5.47 -7.34 51.91
N GLU A 490 6.66 -6.82 52.23
CA GLU A 490 7.54 -7.37 53.27
C GLU A 490 6.92 -7.25 54.66
N THR A 491 6.46 -6.05 55.04
CA THR A 491 5.77 -5.80 56.32
C THR A 491 4.55 -6.68 56.46
N LYS A 492 3.63 -6.70 55.48
CA LYS A 492 2.44 -7.56 55.53
C LYS A 492 2.81 -9.04 55.67
N ALA A 493 3.84 -9.53 54.95
CA ALA A 493 4.23 -10.92 55.06
C ALA A 493 4.86 -11.28 56.42
N LYS A 494 5.53 -10.34 57.08
CA LYS A 494 6.03 -10.48 58.46
C LYS A 494 4.88 -10.47 59.47
N ASP A 495 3.90 -9.57 59.30
CA ASP A 495 2.71 -9.48 60.15
C ASP A 495 1.84 -10.75 60.04
N ASP A 496 1.70 -11.29 58.82
CA ASP A 496 1.10 -12.60 58.52
C ASP A 496 1.92 -13.80 59.09
N LYS A 497 3.04 -13.56 59.78
CA LYS A 497 3.98 -14.55 60.35
C LYS A 497 4.51 -15.59 59.35
N LYS A 498 4.69 -15.20 58.09
CA LYS A 498 5.15 -16.10 57.02
C LYS A 498 6.63 -16.47 57.15
N SER A 499 7.03 -17.58 56.55
CA SER A 499 8.45 -18.00 56.52
C SER A 499 9.31 -16.96 55.80
N ALA A 500 10.60 -16.86 56.12
CA ALA A 500 11.52 -15.93 55.44
C ALA A 500 11.57 -16.17 53.92
N ALA A 501 11.37 -17.41 53.46
CA ALA A 501 11.27 -17.73 52.03
C ALA A 501 9.99 -17.18 51.40
N ASP A 502 8.87 -17.17 52.13
CA ASP A 502 7.58 -16.66 51.64
C ASP A 502 7.45 -15.14 51.75
N VAL A 503 8.09 -14.53 52.76
CA VAL A 503 8.34 -13.08 52.81
C VAL A 503 9.13 -12.65 51.57
N LYS A 504 10.22 -13.36 51.24
CA LYS A 504 10.97 -13.09 50.01
C LYS A 504 10.11 -13.26 48.75
N LYS A 505 9.33 -14.35 48.62
CA LYS A 505 8.40 -14.52 47.48
C LYS A 505 7.40 -13.36 47.37
N ALA A 506 6.88 -12.85 48.49
CA ALA A 506 5.95 -11.72 48.49
C ALA A 506 6.63 -10.43 48.00
N VAL A 507 7.86 -10.16 48.44
CA VAL A 507 8.68 -9.04 47.96
C VAL A 507 9.02 -9.19 46.46
N ASP A 508 9.52 -10.35 46.05
CA ASP A 508 9.89 -10.62 44.66
C ASP A 508 8.65 -10.50 43.73
N ALA A 509 7.48 -10.96 44.18
CA ALA A 509 6.22 -10.80 43.45
C ALA A 509 5.74 -9.34 43.37
N ALA A 510 5.87 -8.57 44.46
CA ALA A 510 5.52 -7.15 44.50
C ALA A 510 6.47 -6.27 43.68
N LYS A 511 7.75 -6.65 43.54
CA LYS A 511 8.66 -5.98 42.61
C LYS A 511 8.30 -6.29 41.15
N LYS A 512 7.99 -7.56 40.87
CA LYS A 512 7.70 -8.08 39.53
C LYS A 512 6.50 -7.45 38.81
N THR A 513 5.55 -6.84 39.54
CA THR A 513 4.45 -6.08 38.91
C THR A 513 4.93 -4.83 38.17
N PHE A 514 6.11 -4.30 38.50
CA PHE A 514 6.70 -3.11 37.87
C PHE A 514 7.63 -3.44 36.70
N ASP A 515 8.14 -4.68 36.60
CA ASP A 515 9.10 -5.12 35.56
C ASP A 515 8.66 -4.75 34.14
N ALA A 516 7.36 -4.80 33.86
CA ALA A 516 6.76 -4.49 32.56
C ALA A 516 6.88 -3.01 32.16
N LYS A 517 7.00 -2.08 33.11
CA LYS A 517 7.21 -0.64 32.88
C LYS A 517 8.68 -0.24 33.03
N LEU A 518 9.32 -0.73 34.09
CA LEU A 518 10.73 -0.44 34.40
C LEU A 518 11.68 -0.95 33.32
N THR A 519 11.48 -2.18 32.80
CA THR A 519 12.43 -2.78 31.84
C THR A 519 12.45 -2.04 30.49
N PRO A 520 11.31 -1.63 29.89
CA PRO A 520 11.31 -0.78 28.70
C PRO A 520 11.85 0.63 28.96
N LEU A 521 11.38 1.33 30.00
CA LEU A 521 11.78 2.71 30.27
C LEU A 521 13.29 2.82 30.56
N LYS A 522 13.82 1.91 31.41
CA LYS A 522 15.25 1.88 31.69
C LYS A 522 16.10 1.71 30.44
N LYS A 523 15.67 0.88 29.47
CA LYS A 523 16.41 0.74 28.22
C LYS A 523 16.42 2.02 27.38
N VAL A 524 15.34 2.81 27.40
CA VAL A 524 15.33 4.12 26.74
C VAL A 524 16.31 5.08 27.41
N VAL A 525 16.33 5.12 28.74
CA VAL A 525 17.28 5.95 29.52
C VAL A 525 18.73 5.52 29.30
N ASP A 526 19.04 4.22 29.44
CA ASP A 526 20.38 3.66 29.20
C ASP A 526 20.85 3.90 27.73
N GLU A 527 19.93 3.88 26.74
CA GLU A 527 20.21 4.16 25.32
C GLU A 527 20.51 5.65 25.08
N LEU A 528 19.68 6.55 25.64
CA LEU A 528 19.86 7.99 25.50
C LEU A 528 21.09 8.52 26.26
N GLN A 529 21.44 7.97 27.42
CA GLN A 529 22.73 8.24 28.09
C GLN A 529 23.93 7.83 27.21
N GLY A 530 23.78 6.76 26.43
CA GLY A 530 24.75 6.36 25.42
C GLY A 530 24.90 7.40 24.31
N HIS A 531 23.80 7.91 23.75
CA HIS A 531 23.82 8.97 22.74
C HIS A 531 24.33 10.32 23.29
N GLN A 532 24.01 10.67 24.53
CA GLN A 532 24.54 11.85 25.23
C GLN A 532 26.08 11.80 25.30
N ALA A 533 26.66 10.65 25.67
CA ALA A 533 28.11 10.48 25.71
C ALA A 533 28.76 10.63 24.32
N VAL A 534 28.13 10.10 23.26
CA VAL A 534 28.59 10.29 21.88
C VAL A 534 28.54 11.76 21.46
N ALA A 535 27.45 12.48 21.78
CA ALA A 535 27.28 13.89 21.43
C ALA A 535 28.26 14.80 22.20
N GLY A 536 28.61 14.44 23.43
CA GLY A 536 29.69 15.07 24.20
C GLY A 536 31.12 14.66 23.79
N GLY A 537 31.29 13.83 22.75
CA GLY A 537 32.60 13.40 22.23
C GLY A 537 33.24 12.20 22.95
N ASP A 538 32.61 11.66 23.99
CA ASP A 538 33.07 10.42 24.65
C ASP A 538 32.53 9.19 23.90
N PHE A 539 33.10 8.96 22.70
CA PHE A 539 32.76 7.84 21.84
C PHE A 539 33.01 6.47 22.50
N LYS A 540 33.95 6.39 23.45
CA LYS A 540 34.25 5.14 24.16
C LYS A 540 33.12 4.77 25.12
N LYS A 541 32.74 5.68 26.02
CA LYS A 541 31.60 5.50 26.94
C LYS A 541 30.30 5.32 26.15
N GLY A 542 30.12 6.08 25.07
CA GLY A 542 28.98 5.94 24.16
C GLY A 542 28.86 4.53 23.58
N HIS A 543 29.94 3.98 23.01
CA HIS A 543 29.99 2.59 22.54
C HIS A 543 29.72 1.58 23.66
N GLU A 544 30.35 1.73 24.84
CA GLU A 544 30.18 0.80 25.96
C GLU A 544 28.74 0.76 26.49
N LEU A 545 28.08 1.92 26.63
CA LEU A 545 26.67 2.03 27.02
C LEU A 545 25.73 1.45 25.97
N LEU A 546 25.84 1.88 24.70
CA LEU A 546 24.96 1.45 23.61
C LEU A 546 25.09 -0.07 23.34
N LYS A 547 26.30 -0.62 23.43
CA LYS A 547 26.55 -2.07 23.32
C LYS A 547 25.93 -2.86 24.47
N LYS A 548 25.86 -2.29 25.68
CA LYS A 548 25.23 -2.90 26.87
C LYS A 548 23.70 -2.92 26.79
N VAL A 549 23.08 -1.91 26.16
CA VAL A 549 21.62 -1.91 25.88
C VAL A 549 21.24 -3.04 24.91
N GLY A 550 22.08 -3.27 23.91
CA GLY A 550 21.85 -4.26 22.85
C GLY A 550 20.87 -3.79 21.77
N ASN A 551 20.69 -4.62 20.74
CA ASN A 551 19.86 -4.34 19.54
C ASN A 551 20.23 -3.07 18.74
N GLN A 552 21.39 -2.47 19.02
CA GLN A 552 21.96 -1.36 18.26
C GLN A 552 22.53 -1.84 16.91
N ASP A 553 22.57 -0.97 15.89
CA ASP A 553 23.14 -1.34 14.60
C ASP A 553 24.66 -1.58 14.71
N ALA A 554 25.11 -2.74 14.23
CA ALA A 554 26.50 -3.17 14.36
C ALA A 554 27.49 -2.32 13.54
N GLY A 555 27.03 -1.65 12.46
CA GLY A 555 27.82 -0.68 11.72
C GLY A 555 28.01 0.62 12.50
N TYR A 556 26.96 1.11 13.17
CA TYR A 556 27.07 2.27 14.06
C TYR A 556 27.96 1.99 15.28
N LEU A 557 27.85 0.80 15.90
CA LEU A 557 28.77 0.39 16.97
C LEU A 557 30.23 0.33 16.49
N ALA A 558 30.48 -0.20 15.29
CA ALA A 558 31.82 -0.21 14.69
C ALA A 558 32.36 1.21 14.42
N TRP A 559 31.52 2.12 13.93
CA TRP A 559 31.86 3.53 13.74
C TRP A 559 32.22 4.23 15.06
N LEU A 560 31.49 3.94 16.15
CA LEU A 560 31.84 4.45 17.48
C LEU A 560 33.16 3.88 18.01
N GLN A 561 33.46 2.60 17.76
CA GLN A 561 34.78 2.02 18.07
C GLN A 561 35.91 2.73 17.29
N PHE A 562 35.68 3.06 16.02
CA PHE A 562 36.63 3.81 15.20
C PHE A 562 36.85 5.24 15.77
N LYS A 563 35.78 5.96 16.10
CA LYS A 563 35.87 7.29 16.73
C LYS A 563 36.47 7.26 18.14
N ALA A 564 36.40 6.14 18.85
CA ALA A 564 37.09 5.89 20.12
C ALA A 564 38.58 5.49 19.95
N GLY A 565 39.09 5.40 18.72
CA GLY A 565 40.49 5.08 18.42
C GLY A 565 40.81 3.58 18.29
N SER A 566 39.84 2.67 18.47
CA SER A 566 40.00 1.22 18.30
C SER A 566 39.86 0.80 16.83
N VAL A 567 40.81 1.27 15.99
CA VAL A 567 40.70 1.23 14.53
C VAL A 567 40.60 -0.20 13.97
N ASP A 568 41.45 -1.13 14.41
CA ASP A 568 41.45 -2.49 13.87
C ASP A 568 40.27 -3.34 14.40
N GLU A 569 39.86 -3.13 15.65
CA GLU A 569 38.62 -3.72 16.18
C GLU A 569 37.38 -3.20 15.43
N ALA A 570 37.35 -1.92 15.09
CA ALA A 570 36.26 -1.30 14.33
C ALA A 570 36.17 -1.84 12.90
N ILE A 571 37.30 -1.94 12.19
CA ILE A 571 37.33 -2.54 10.85
C ILE A 571 36.89 -4.01 10.90
N LYS A 572 37.38 -4.78 11.89
CA LYS A 572 36.96 -6.18 12.10
C LYS A 572 35.47 -6.31 12.42
N ALA A 573 34.90 -5.39 13.20
CA ALA A 573 33.46 -5.35 13.50
C ALA A 573 32.63 -5.00 12.26
N ALA A 574 33.07 -4.03 11.46
CA ALA A 574 32.40 -3.65 10.20
C ALA A 574 32.49 -4.77 9.14
N GLN A 575 33.63 -5.47 9.03
CA GLN A 575 33.79 -6.66 8.19
C GLN A 575 32.88 -7.81 8.63
N ALA A 576 32.73 -8.03 9.95
CA ALA A 576 31.79 -9.01 10.48
C ALA A 576 30.33 -8.63 10.17
N ASN A 577 29.98 -7.34 10.25
CA ASN A 577 28.66 -6.82 9.87
C ASN A 577 28.36 -7.09 8.39
N VAL A 578 29.27 -6.74 7.46
CA VAL A 578 29.16 -7.05 6.02
C VAL A 578 29.05 -8.56 5.77
N THR A 579 29.81 -9.37 6.51
CA THR A 579 29.79 -10.84 6.37
C THR A 579 28.46 -11.45 6.79
N ALA A 580 27.80 -10.90 7.82
CA ALA A 580 26.47 -11.31 8.27
C ALA A 580 25.34 -10.73 7.38
N ARG A 581 25.58 -9.56 6.79
CA ARG A 581 24.61 -8.75 6.02
C ARG A 581 25.04 -8.58 4.57
N LYS A 582 25.35 -9.71 3.93
CA LYS A 582 25.82 -9.75 2.54
C LYS A 582 24.83 -9.06 1.59
N ASN A 583 25.39 -8.35 0.62
CA ASN A 583 24.70 -7.58 -0.41
C ASN A 583 23.78 -6.46 0.13
N GLU A 584 23.92 -6.05 1.40
CA GLU A 584 23.27 -4.85 1.92
C GLU A 584 24.14 -3.61 1.69
N VAL A 585 23.52 -2.50 1.25
CA VAL A 585 24.19 -1.23 0.94
C VAL A 585 24.83 -0.59 2.17
N LEU A 586 24.09 -0.44 3.27
CA LEU A 586 24.56 0.34 4.43
C LEU A 586 25.78 -0.28 5.16
N PRO A 587 25.88 -1.61 5.35
CA PRO A 587 27.10 -2.23 5.90
C PRO A 587 28.34 -2.01 5.03
N LEU A 588 28.23 -2.10 3.70
CA LEU A 588 29.35 -1.87 2.77
C LEU A 588 29.77 -0.39 2.72
N LEU A 589 28.80 0.53 2.74
CA LEU A 589 29.02 1.97 2.88
C LEU A 589 29.83 2.28 4.15
N MET A 590 29.38 1.74 5.28
CA MET A 590 30.02 1.97 6.59
C MET A 590 31.43 1.37 6.69
N LEU A 591 31.65 0.16 6.17
CA LEU A 591 32.99 -0.43 6.12
C LEU A 591 33.93 0.41 5.25
N THR A 592 33.45 0.90 4.10
CA THR A 592 34.23 1.77 3.20
C THR A 592 34.57 3.11 3.88
N GLU A 593 33.62 3.77 4.55
CA GLU A 593 33.84 5.01 5.30
C GLU A 593 34.95 4.80 6.36
N ILE A 594 34.87 3.71 7.14
CA ILE A 594 35.85 3.40 8.19
C ILE A 594 37.24 3.07 7.60
N GLN A 595 37.33 2.25 6.55
CA GLN A 595 38.61 1.91 5.90
C GLN A 595 39.29 3.15 5.30
N PHE A 596 38.52 4.02 4.64
CA PHE A 596 39.04 5.26 4.02
C PHE A 596 39.59 6.21 5.10
N LEU A 597 38.81 6.47 6.14
CA LEU A 597 39.21 7.33 7.26
C LEU A 597 40.35 6.73 8.11
N ALA A 598 40.52 5.41 8.10
CA ALA A 598 41.68 4.71 8.68
C ALA A 598 42.93 4.70 7.77
N GLY A 599 42.89 5.37 6.61
CA GLY A 599 44.01 5.43 5.66
C GLY A 599 44.23 4.15 4.84
N LYS A 600 43.37 3.12 4.99
CA LYS A 600 43.50 1.83 4.28
C LYS A 600 42.88 1.93 2.87
N GLN A 601 43.44 2.82 2.06
CA GLN A 601 42.87 3.23 0.77
C GLN A 601 42.65 2.06 -0.22
N GLY A 602 43.55 1.08 -0.26
CA GLY A 602 43.37 -0.11 -1.11
C GLY A 602 42.19 -1.00 -0.68
N ASP A 603 42.01 -1.20 0.63
CA ASP A 603 40.87 -1.93 1.19
C ASP A 603 39.56 -1.17 0.96
N ALA A 604 39.57 0.14 1.22
CA ALA A 604 38.44 1.04 0.99
C ALA A 604 37.99 1.02 -0.48
N ARG A 605 38.94 1.10 -1.42
CA ARG A 605 38.60 1.04 -2.85
C ARG A 605 37.97 -0.29 -3.24
N LYS A 606 38.50 -1.41 -2.72
CA LYS A 606 37.91 -2.74 -2.97
C LYS A 606 36.48 -2.84 -2.42
N THR A 607 36.25 -2.45 -1.17
CA THR A 607 34.91 -2.48 -0.57
C THR A 607 33.95 -1.48 -1.24
N PHE A 608 34.47 -0.36 -1.77
CA PHE A 608 33.68 0.56 -2.59
C PHE A 608 33.26 -0.09 -3.91
N ASP A 609 34.16 -0.76 -4.64
CA ASP A 609 33.78 -1.46 -5.87
C ASP A 609 32.76 -2.59 -5.59
N GLU A 610 32.86 -3.29 -4.45
CA GLU A 610 31.82 -4.24 -3.96
C GLU A 610 30.47 -3.55 -3.63
N LEU A 611 30.47 -2.34 -3.06
CA LEU A 611 29.26 -1.51 -2.86
C LEU A 611 28.64 -1.08 -4.20
N ARG A 612 29.47 -0.66 -5.16
CA ARG A 612 29.01 -0.20 -6.48
C ARG A 612 28.29 -1.31 -7.23
N GLU A 613 28.73 -2.55 -7.09
CA GLU A 613 28.10 -3.73 -7.68
C GLU A 613 26.64 -4.00 -7.20
N ILE A 614 26.15 -3.32 -6.16
CA ILE A 614 24.74 -3.36 -5.70
C ILE A 614 24.08 -1.96 -5.65
N SER A 615 24.72 -0.94 -6.24
CA SER A 615 24.36 0.47 -6.02
C SER A 615 23.27 1.04 -6.93
N GLY A 616 22.85 0.32 -7.97
CA GLY A 616 22.02 0.84 -9.06
C GLY A 616 20.66 1.42 -8.68
N GLN A 617 20.17 1.10 -7.47
CA GLN A 617 18.90 1.61 -6.91
C GLN A 617 19.09 2.59 -5.74
N ILE A 618 20.33 2.93 -5.36
CA ILE A 618 20.60 3.80 -4.21
C ILE A 618 20.00 5.19 -4.42
N ASP A 619 19.31 5.69 -3.40
CA ASP A 619 18.83 7.06 -3.32
C ASP A 619 19.96 7.98 -2.83
N LEU A 620 20.73 8.55 -3.77
CA LEU A 620 21.82 9.47 -3.47
C LEU A 620 21.37 10.75 -2.74
N SER A 621 20.07 11.05 -2.63
CA SER A 621 19.58 12.23 -1.91
C SER A 621 19.59 12.07 -0.38
N ALA A 622 19.70 10.84 0.14
CA ALA A 622 19.70 10.62 1.58
C ALA A 622 21.04 11.03 2.25
N PRO A 623 21.00 11.63 3.46
CA PRO A 623 22.18 12.19 4.15
C PRO A 623 23.40 11.25 4.24
N VAL A 624 23.20 9.95 4.45
CA VAL A 624 24.31 8.97 4.51
C VAL A 624 25.10 8.88 3.19
N PHE A 625 24.44 9.01 2.04
CA PHE A 625 25.12 8.96 0.74
C PHE A 625 25.68 10.33 0.33
N GLN A 626 25.06 11.42 0.78
CA GLN A 626 25.63 12.78 0.65
C GLN A 626 26.93 12.92 1.45
N ARG A 627 26.98 12.44 2.71
CA ARG A 627 28.23 12.36 3.51
C ARG A 627 29.30 11.52 2.82
N PHE A 628 28.91 10.45 2.12
CA PHE A 628 29.83 9.54 1.46
C PHE A 628 30.32 10.04 0.08
N ALA A 629 29.61 10.96 -0.57
CA ALA A 629 29.95 11.42 -1.93
C ALA A 629 31.39 11.99 -2.09
N PRO A 630 31.97 12.72 -1.10
CA PRO A 630 33.39 13.09 -1.13
C PRO A 630 34.33 11.87 -1.10
N ILE A 631 34.01 10.83 -0.32
CA ILE A 631 34.80 9.59 -0.25
C ILE A 631 34.73 8.84 -1.59
N ALA A 632 33.54 8.74 -2.20
CA ALA A 632 33.38 8.18 -3.53
C ALA A 632 34.23 8.91 -4.58
N LYS A 633 34.30 10.25 -4.51
CA LYS A 633 35.13 11.09 -5.38
C LYS A 633 36.62 10.82 -5.21
N GLU A 634 37.13 10.79 -3.98
CA GLU A 634 38.55 10.49 -3.70
C GLU A 634 38.92 9.04 -4.07
N LEU A 635 37.98 8.10 -3.92
CA LEU A 635 38.10 6.73 -4.44
C LEU A 635 37.92 6.64 -5.98
N GLY A 636 37.81 7.77 -6.66
CA GLY A 636 37.88 7.89 -8.12
C GLY A 636 36.55 7.79 -8.86
N GLN A 637 35.41 8.04 -8.21
CA GLN A 637 34.08 8.07 -8.84
C GLN A 637 33.31 9.35 -8.44
N ALA A 638 33.37 10.37 -9.29
CA ALA A 638 32.67 11.63 -9.08
C ALA A 638 31.23 11.61 -9.64
N GLY A 639 30.33 12.39 -9.05
CA GLY A 639 28.94 12.52 -9.49
C GLY A 639 28.10 11.29 -9.15
N ASP A 640 27.36 10.76 -10.12
CA ASP A 640 26.54 9.55 -9.95
C ASP A 640 27.44 8.30 -10.04
N TRP A 641 27.94 7.85 -8.88
CA TRP A 641 28.83 6.69 -8.77
C TRP A 641 28.11 5.34 -8.89
N ARG A 642 26.78 5.31 -9.07
CA ARG A 642 25.98 4.08 -9.08
C ARG A 642 26.21 3.23 -10.32
N MET A 643 25.92 1.94 -10.24
CA MET A 643 25.96 0.99 -11.36
C MET A 643 24.61 0.31 -11.52
N VAL A 644 23.85 0.69 -12.55
CA VAL A 644 22.57 0.06 -12.90
C VAL A 644 22.84 -1.29 -13.56
N LYS A 645 22.35 -2.37 -12.95
CA LYS A 645 22.43 -3.73 -13.49
C LYS A 645 21.08 -4.17 -14.04
N GLN A 646 21.12 -5.00 -15.08
CA GLN A 646 19.95 -5.72 -15.55
C GLN A 646 19.61 -6.88 -14.61
N PRO A 647 18.32 -7.23 -14.43
CA PRO A 647 17.92 -8.44 -13.72
C PRO A 647 18.58 -9.69 -14.30
N LYS A 648 18.88 -10.67 -13.45
CA LYS A 648 19.42 -11.96 -13.92
C LYS A 648 18.38 -12.71 -14.78
N PRO A 649 18.81 -13.45 -15.82
CA PRO A 649 17.90 -14.24 -16.67
C PRO A 649 17.06 -15.29 -15.92
N ASP A 650 17.53 -15.74 -14.75
CA ASP A 650 16.84 -16.70 -13.88
C ASP A 650 15.68 -16.10 -13.05
N THR A 651 15.24 -14.89 -13.37
CA THR A 651 14.14 -14.19 -12.66
C THR A 651 12.79 -14.25 -13.37
N GLY A 652 12.73 -14.92 -14.53
CA GLY A 652 11.49 -15.10 -15.30
C GLY A 652 11.05 -13.83 -16.04
N ASN A 653 9.84 -13.86 -16.61
CA ASN A 653 9.26 -12.67 -17.20
C ASN A 653 8.78 -11.73 -16.08
N ARG A 654 9.21 -10.47 -16.13
CA ARG A 654 8.80 -9.41 -15.22
C ARG A 654 7.76 -8.52 -15.91
N PRO A 655 6.45 -8.66 -15.61
CA PRO A 655 5.46 -7.71 -16.10
C PRO A 655 5.79 -6.31 -15.57
N THR A 656 5.37 -5.27 -16.29
CA THR A 656 5.53 -3.90 -15.78
C THR A 656 4.68 -3.75 -14.53
N LEU A 657 5.25 -3.23 -13.45
CA LEU A 657 4.56 -3.17 -12.15
C LEU A 657 3.21 -2.41 -12.23
N ASN A 658 3.11 -1.44 -13.14
CA ASN A 658 1.88 -0.68 -13.42
C ASN A 658 0.76 -1.47 -14.13
N SER A 659 1.04 -2.69 -14.64
CA SER A 659 0.01 -3.61 -15.16
C SER A 659 -0.61 -4.49 -14.08
N LEU A 660 0.09 -4.72 -12.96
CA LEU A 660 -0.43 -5.45 -11.80
C LEU A 660 -1.29 -4.56 -10.90
N GLY A 661 -0.92 -3.29 -10.73
CA GLY A 661 -1.73 -2.33 -10.01
C GLY A 661 -1.05 -0.99 -9.69
N PRO A 662 -1.80 -0.06 -9.05
CA PRO A 662 -1.27 1.24 -8.63
C PRO A 662 -0.28 1.08 -7.48
N PHE A 663 0.70 1.98 -7.40
CA PHE A 663 1.78 1.92 -6.39
C PHE A 663 1.29 2.10 -4.94
N ARG A 664 0.12 2.70 -4.73
CA ARG A 664 -0.53 2.86 -3.42
C ARG A 664 -2.01 2.52 -3.54
N TRP A 665 -2.60 2.01 -2.47
CA TRP A 665 -4.05 2.06 -2.27
C TRP A 665 -4.51 3.53 -2.14
N ALA A 666 -5.69 3.82 -2.67
CA ALA A 666 -6.39 5.09 -2.49
C ALA A 666 -7.85 4.84 -2.06
N PRO A 667 -8.46 5.72 -1.25
CA PRO A 667 -9.86 5.63 -0.91
C PRO A 667 -10.74 5.69 -2.16
N SER A 668 -11.82 4.93 -2.17
CA SER A 668 -12.74 4.86 -3.31
C SER A 668 -13.77 5.99 -3.26
N PRO A 669 -14.28 6.50 -4.39
CA PRO A 669 -15.42 7.41 -4.37
C PRO A 669 -16.64 6.70 -3.75
N ALA A 670 -17.37 7.43 -2.92
CA ALA A 670 -18.70 7.08 -2.49
C ALA A 670 -19.67 7.21 -3.68
N LEU A 671 -20.70 6.36 -3.72
CA LEU A 671 -21.69 6.39 -4.81
C LEU A 671 -22.83 7.32 -4.41
N ASP A 672 -23.19 8.25 -5.29
CA ASP A 672 -24.24 9.21 -5.00
C ASP A 672 -25.63 8.55 -4.93
N TRP A 673 -26.45 9.06 -4.02
CA TRP A 673 -27.83 8.65 -3.78
C TRP A 673 -28.71 9.88 -3.58
N GLN A 674 -30.02 9.73 -3.82
CA GLN A 674 -31.06 10.70 -3.44
C GLN A 674 -32.22 9.91 -2.84
N LEU A 675 -32.48 10.13 -1.56
CA LEU A 675 -33.48 9.40 -0.78
C LEU A 675 -34.41 10.40 -0.06
N VAL A 676 -35.39 9.87 0.68
CA VAL A 676 -36.43 10.66 1.37
C VAL A 676 -36.55 10.24 2.84
N ASP A 677 -36.80 11.22 3.72
CA ASP A 677 -37.08 10.97 5.13
C ASP A 677 -38.56 10.66 5.42
N SER A 678 -38.90 10.44 6.69
CA SER A 678 -40.26 10.13 7.16
C SER A 678 -41.29 11.26 6.92
N ALA A 679 -40.84 12.48 6.61
CA ALA A 679 -41.68 13.62 6.22
C ALA A 679 -41.72 13.84 4.69
N GLY A 680 -41.04 12.99 3.91
CA GLY A 680 -40.96 13.09 2.45
C GLY A 680 -39.98 14.16 1.95
N LYS A 681 -39.19 14.80 2.82
CA LYS A 681 -38.12 15.71 2.39
C LYS A 681 -37.01 14.89 1.75
N LYS A 682 -36.50 15.37 0.62
CA LYS A 682 -35.34 14.79 -0.09
C LYS A 682 -34.01 15.17 0.57
N HIS A 683 -33.08 14.22 0.57
CA HIS A 683 -31.67 14.41 0.94
C HIS A 683 -30.80 13.61 -0.03
N SER A 684 -29.57 14.07 -0.28
CA SER A 684 -28.61 13.45 -1.20
C SER A 684 -27.19 13.49 -0.65
N LEU A 685 -26.33 12.55 -1.07
CA LEU A 685 -24.90 12.61 -0.79
C LEU A 685 -24.22 13.91 -1.32
N VAL A 686 -24.83 14.54 -2.33
CA VAL A 686 -24.38 15.84 -2.87
C VAL A 686 -24.53 16.96 -1.84
N ASP A 687 -25.55 16.90 -0.96
CA ASP A 687 -25.83 17.92 0.07
C ASP A 687 -24.71 18.01 1.13
N TYR A 688 -23.84 16.98 1.19
CA TYR A 688 -22.69 16.89 2.10
C TYR A 688 -21.37 17.26 1.42
N ARG A 689 -21.32 17.61 0.13
CA ARG A 689 -20.06 18.02 -0.52
C ARG A 689 -19.45 19.23 0.18
N GLY A 690 -18.13 19.20 0.38
CA GLY A 690 -17.40 20.13 1.24
C GLY A 690 -17.39 19.79 2.74
N LYS A 691 -18.20 18.82 3.20
CA LYS A 691 -18.24 18.35 4.60
C LYS A 691 -18.04 16.84 4.71
N PRO A 692 -17.27 16.34 5.70
CA PRO A 692 -17.30 14.94 6.06
C PRO A 692 -18.67 14.50 6.62
N VAL A 693 -19.08 13.27 6.32
CA VAL A 693 -20.33 12.68 6.81
C VAL A 693 -20.15 11.19 7.19
N ILE A 694 -20.75 10.79 8.31
CA ILE A 694 -20.95 9.38 8.65
C ILE A 694 -22.26 8.90 8.01
N VAL A 695 -22.18 7.88 7.16
CA VAL A 695 -23.35 7.21 6.56
C VAL A 695 -23.54 5.87 7.28
N LEU A 696 -24.67 5.72 7.97
CA LEU A 696 -25.10 4.48 8.62
C LEU A 696 -26.09 3.72 7.73
N PHE A 697 -25.93 2.41 7.58
CA PHE A 697 -26.89 1.52 6.91
C PHE A 697 -27.50 0.59 7.96
N PHE A 698 -28.81 0.69 8.17
CA PHE A 698 -29.52 0.04 9.26
C PHE A 698 -30.80 -0.69 8.80
N LEU A 699 -31.15 -1.79 9.46
CA LEU A 699 -32.08 -2.81 8.96
C LEU A 699 -33.53 -2.63 9.44
N GLY A 700 -33.98 -1.38 9.54
CA GLY A 700 -35.37 -1.04 9.85
C GLY A 700 -35.82 -1.31 11.29
N HIS A 701 -37.03 -0.86 11.61
CA HIS A 701 -37.62 -0.87 12.97
C HIS A 701 -37.61 -2.24 13.66
N GLY A 702 -37.62 -3.34 12.90
CA GLY A 702 -37.54 -4.71 13.42
C GLY A 702 -36.16 -5.15 13.94
N CYS A 703 -35.10 -4.38 13.73
CA CYS A 703 -33.76 -4.72 14.20
C CYS A 703 -33.39 -4.03 15.53
N LEU A 704 -33.36 -4.81 16.61
CA LEU A 704 -32.97 -4.32 17.95
C LEU A 704 -31.54 -3.74 17.98
N HIS A 705 -30.59 -4.38 17.28
CA HIS A 705 -29.19 -3.89 17.26
C HIS A 705 -29.02 -2.57 16.48
N CYS A 706 -29.94 -2.25 15.57
CA CYS A 706 -29.99 -0.93 14.92
C CYS A 706 -30.45 0.16 15.90
N ALA A 707 -31.41 -0.14 16.78
CA ALA A 707 -31.81 0.78 17.84
C ALA A 707 -30.60 1.17 18.72
N GLU A 708 -29.80 0.18 19.12
CA GLU A 708 -28.55 0.39 19.88
C GLU A 708 -27.55 1.27 19.11
N GLN A 709 -27.33 1.01 17.82
CA GLN A 709 -26.43 1.80 16.98
C GLN A 709 -26.90 3.26 16.87
N ILE A 710 -28.16 3.49 16.50
CA ILE A 710 -28.73 4.83 16.35
C ILE A 710 -28.72 5.58 17.70
N LYS A 711 -28.93 4.89 18.82
CA LYS A 711 -28.86 5.47 20.17
C LYS A 711 -27.43 5.89 20.56
N GLU A 712 -26.40 5.09 20.28
CA GLU A 712 -25.01 5.48 20.55
C GLU A 712 -24.51 6.61 19.63
N PHE A 713 -24.84 6.58 18.32
CA PHE A 713 -24.52 7.69 17.42
C PHE A 713 -25.31 8.96 17.77
N GLY A 714 -26.54 8.84 18.28
CA GLY A 714 -27.33 9.95 18.82
C GLY A 714 -26.64 10.64 20.00
N LYS A 715 -26.14 9.88 20.97
CA LYS A 715 -25.33 10.42 22.08
C LYS A 715 -24.04 11.09 21.60
N ALA A 716 -23.38 10.52 20.59
CA ALA A 716 -22.11 11.01 20.07
C ALA A 716 -22.25 12.19 19.09
N HIS A 717 -23.45 12.48 18.58
CA HIS A 717 -23.70 13.43 17.50
C HIS A 717 -23.05 14.80 17.73
N SER A 718 -23.15 15.37 18.93
CA SER A 718 -22.53 16.66 19.27
C SER A 718 -21.00 16.65 19.17
N GLN A 719 -20.35 15.50 19.38
CA GLN A 719 -18.90 15.33 19.28
C GLN A 719 -18.42 15.17 17.83
N PHE A 720 -19.25 14.59 16.95
CA PHE A 720 -19.03 14.55 15.50
C PHE A 720 -19.27 15.92 14.87
N ALA A 721 -20.37 16.59 15.21
CA ALA A 721 -20.67 17.95 14.75
C ALA A 721 -19.59 18.95 15.19
N ALA A 722 -19.10 18.87 16.43
CA ALA A 722 -17.95 19.67 16.91
C ALA A 722 -16.60 19.32 16.23
N ALA A 723 -16.54 18.23 15.48
CA ALA A 723 -15.41 17.87 14.61
C ALA A 723 -15.65 18.24 13.13
N GLY A 724 -16.76 18.90 12.81
CA GLY A 724 -17.17 19.22 11.43
C GLY A 724 -17.70 18.02 10.64
N ILE A 725 -18.13 16.95 11.31
CA ILE A 725 -18.60 15.71 10.69
C ILE A 725 -20.12 15.60 10.90
N GLU A 726 -20.87 15.55 9.80
CA GLU A 726 -22.32 15.32 9.82
C GLU A 726 -22.65 13.82 10.01
N ILE A 727 -23.90 13.49 10.31
CA ILE A 727 -24.39 12.09 10.38
C ILE A 727 -25.65 11.95 9.53
N VAL A 728 -25.82 10.80 8.86
CA VAL A 728 -27.05 10.40 8.17
C VAL A 728 -27.24 8.89 8.26
N ALA A 729 -28.49 8.44 8.39
CA ALA A 729 -28.85 7.04 8.45
C ALA A 729 -29.76 6.63 7.28
N ILE A 730 -29.47 5.50 6.66
CA ILE A 730 -30.19 4.93 5.51
C ILE A 730 -30.79 3.58 5.96
N SER A 731 -32.11 3.44 5.79
CA SER A 731 -32.90 2.30 6.24
C SER A 731 -33.34 1.40 5.09
N SER A 732 -33.44 0.11 5.35
CA SER A 732 -34.15 -0.83 4.47
C SER A 732 -35.67 -0.64 4.48
N ASP A 733 -36.21 0.10 5.45
CA ASP A 733 -37.64 0.41 5.57
C ASP A 733 -38.11 1.47 4.57
N ASP A 734 -39.43 1.56 4.40
CA ASP A 734 -40.10 2.70 3.77
C ASP A 734 -40.35 3.87 4.76
N GLN A 735 -41.02 4.93 4.31
CA GLN A 735 -41.34 6.09 5.16
C GLN A 735 -42.28 5.78 6.34
N ALA A 736 -43.00 4.65 6.34
CA ALA A 736 -43.81 4.22 7.47
C ALA A 736 -42.96 3.46 8.50
N GLY A 737 -42.12 2.51 8.06
CA GLY A 737 -41.15 1.84 8.94
C GLY A 737 -40.12 2.80 9.55
N LEU A 738 -39.75 3.88 8.85
CA LEU A 738 -38.98 4.98 9.44
C LEU A 738 -39.68 5.64 10.64
N LYS A 739 -41.01 5.80 10.63
CA LYS A 739 -41.75 6.40 11.76
C LYS A 739 -41.72 5.47 12.97
N SER A 740 -41.97 4.19 12.76
CA SER A 740 -41.81 3.17 13.79
C SER A 740 -40.35 3.04 14.29
N SER A 741 -39.35 3.29 13.45
CA SER A 741 -37.94 3.37 13.88
C SER A 741 -37.71 4.57 14.82
N ILE A 742 -38.25 5.75 14.48
CA ILE A 742 -38.16 6.96 15.31
C ILE A 742 -38.89 6.77 16.64
N GLU A 743 -40.04 6.11 16.65
CA GLU A 743 -40.84 5.81 17.84
C GLU A 743 -40.17 4.75 18.75
N ASN A 744 -39.50 3.75 18.18
CA ASN A 744 -38.97 2.60 18.93
C ASN A 744 -37.52 2.77 19.42
N TYR A 745 -36.69 3.61 18.78
CA TYR A 745 -35.24 3.57 19.00
C TYR A 745 -34.72 4.46 20.14
N THR A 746 -35.38 5.58 20.46
CA THR A 746 -34.87 6.59 21.39
C THR A 746 -35.95 7.26 22.23
N ASP A 747 -35.64 7.50 23.51
CA ASP A 747 -36.50 8.18 24.50
C ASP A 747 -36.62 9.71 24.26
N GLY A 748 -36.45 10.14 23.01
CA GLY A 748 -36.27 11.54 22.59
C GLY A 748 -35.90 11.63 21.09
N PRO A 749 -35.76 12.85 20.55
CA PRO A 749 -35.55 13.05 19.11
C PRO A 749 -34.17 12.58 18.63
N ILE A 750 -34.14 11.85 17.52
CA ILE A 750 -32.90 11.46 16.83
C ILE A 750 -32.32 12.72 16.15
N PRO A 751 -31.06 13.10 16.41
CA PRO A 751 -30.55 14.42 16.02
C PRO A 751 -30.06 14.53 14.57
N PHE A 752 -30.21 13.48 13.75
CA PHE A 752 -29.77 13.40 12.35
C PHE A 752 -30.84 12.73 11.47
N PRO A 753 -30.83 12.94 10.14
CA PRO A 753 -31.85 12.38 9.24
C PRO A 753 -31.80 10.85 9.15
N LEU A 754 -32.99 10.23 9.06
CA LEU A 754 -33.15 8.83 8.66
C LEU A 754 -33.89 8.79 7.32
N LEU A 755 -33.36 8.02 6.37
CA LEU A 755 -33.77 7.99 4.97
C LEU A 755 -34.23 6.59 4.56
N ALA A 756 -35.21 6.49 3.66
CA ALA A 756 -35.77 5.22 3.19
C ALA A 756 -35.16 4.78 1.86
N ASP A 757 -34.52 3.61 1.83
CA ASP A 757 -34.00 2.92 0.63
C ASP A 757 -34.74 1.58 0.44
N SER A 758 -36.08 1.61 0.43
CA SER A 758 -36.94 0.40 0.45
C SER A 758 -36.87 -0.49 -0.79
N ASN A 759 -36.13 -0.09 -1.83
CA ASN A 759 -35.78 -0.93 -2.98
C ASN A 759 -34.35 -1.55 -2.87
N LEU A 760 -33.63 -1.24 -1.79
CA LEU A 760 -32.27 -1.67 -1.46
C LEU A 760 -31.19 -1.31 -2.51
N ALA A 761 -31.46 -0.36 -3.40
CA ALA A 761 -30.53 0.04 -4.44
C ALA A 761 -29.26 0.71 -3.87
N THR A 762 -29.40 1.51 -2.82
CA THR A 762 -28.27 2.15 -2.13
C THR A 762 -27.55 1.14 -1.24
N PHE A 763 -28.26 0.24 -0.54
CA PHE A 763 -27.64 -0.88 0.19
C PHE A 763 -26.77 -1.75 -0.74
N GLN A 764 -27.29 -2.13 -1.91
CA GLN A 764 -26.56 -2.90 -2.92
C GLN A 764 -25.36 -2.12 -3.47
N SER A 765 -25.52 -0.84 -3.80
CA SER A 765 -24.44 -0.03 -4.36
C SER A 765 -23.28 0.16 -3.36
N TYR A 766 -23.55 0.22 -2.06
CA TYR A 766 -22.53 0.27 -0.99
C TYR A 766 -21.97 -1.08 -0.54
N ARG A 767 -22.39 -2.22 -1.13
CA ARG A 767 -22.08 -3.60 -0.67
C ARG A 767 -22.66 -3.96 0.71
N CYS A 768 -23.59 -3.17 1.26
CA CYS A 768 -24.37 -3.49 2.45
C CYS A 768 -25.49 -4.49 2.14
N PHE A 769 -25.18 -5.55 1.41
CA PHE A 769 -26.14 -6.52 0.89
C PHE A 769 -25.45 -7.86 0.68
N ASP A 770 -26.18 -8.96 0.95
CA ASP A 770 -25.78 -10.29 0.50
C ASP A 770 -26.34 -10.58 -0.89
N ASP A 771 -25.47 -10.65 -1.89
CA ASP A 771 -25.83 -11.02 -3.25
C ASP A 771 -26.34 -12.48 -3.37
N PHE A 772 -25.92 -13.38 -2.47
CA PHE A 772 -26.30 -14.79 -2.51
C PHE A 772 -27.67 -15.03 -1.87
N GLU A 773 -27.94 -14.41 -0.72
CA GLU A 773 -29.19 -14.57 0.06
C GLU A 773 -30.26 -13.49 -0.19
N LYS A 774 -29.88 -12.39 -0.87
CA LYS A 774 -30.74 -11.22 -1.13
C LYS A 774 -31.22 -10.47 0.12
N LEU A 775 -30.39 -10.47 1.17
CA LEU A 775 -30.65 -9.75 2.43
C LEU A 775 -29.78 -8.49 2.57
N PRO A 776 -30.31 -7.38 3.12
CA PRO A 776 -29.50 -6.23 3.49
C PRO A 776 -28.59 -6.55 4.69
N LEU A 777 -27.46 -5.86 4.77
CA LEU A 777 -26.46 -5.95 5.85
C LEU A 777 -26.27 -4.58 6.50
N HIS A 778 -25.74 -4.56 7.72
CA HIS A 778 -25.38 -3.32 8.38
C HIS A 778 -24.15 -2.69 7.71
N GLY A 779 -24.04 -1.37 7.82
CA GLY A 779 -22.87 -0.62 7.36
C GLY A 779 -22.62 0.66 8.14
N THR A 780 -21.38 1.10 8.14
CA THR A 780 -20.96 2.39 8.71
C THR A 780 -19.79 2.90 7.90
N PHE A 781 -19.94 4.06 7.27
CA PHE A 781 -18.94 4.65 6.37
C PHE A 781 -18.58 6.06 6.82
N LEU A 782 -17.30 6.41 6.74
CA LEU A 782 -16.84 7.79 6.73
C LEU A 782 -16.62 8.21 5.28
N VAL A 783 -17.43 9.16 4.81
CA VAL A 783 -17.21 9.87 3.54
C VAL A 783 -16.62 11.25 3.87
N ASP A 784 -15.58 11.68 3.16
CA ASP A 784 -15.03 13.03 3.32
C ASP A 784 -15.73 14.06 2.43
N GLY A 785 -15.40 15.35 2.61
CA GLY A 785 -15.98 16.44 1.82
C GLY A 785 -15.66 16.42 0.31
N GLN A 786 -14.73 15.55 -0.15
CA GLN A 786 -14.47 15.31 -1.58
C GLN A 786 -15.32 14.14 -2.13
N GLY A 787 -16.11 13.47 -1.27
CA GLY A 787 -16.91 12.31 -1.64
C GLY A 787 -16.13 10.98 -1.60
N LEU A 788 -14.99 10.91 -0.91
CA LEU A 788 -14.18 9.68 -0.84
C LEU A 788 -14.50 8.89 0.44
N VAL A 789 -14.68 7.57 0.32
CA VAL A 789 -14.83 6.64 1.45
C VAL A 789 -13.48 6.44 2.11
N ARG A 790 -13.27 7.09 3.27
CA ARG A 790 -12.01 7.05 4.02
C ARG A 790 -11.96 5.90 5.03
N TRP A 791 -13.11 5.42 5.49
CA TRP A 791 -13.26 4.31 6.44
C TRP A 791 -14.60 3.61 6.23
N GLN A 792 -14.68 2.30 6.49
CA GLN A 792 -15.92 1.54 6.46
C GLN A 792 -15.89 0.30 7.39
N ASP A 793 -17.05 -0.10 7.90
CA ASP A 793 -17.35 -1.47 8.35
C ASP A 793 -18.66 -1.94 7.71
N ILE A 794 -18.72 -3.22 7.32
CA ILE A 794 -19.89 -3.87 6.71
C ILE A 794 -19.99 -5.26 7.33
N SER A 795 -21.15 -5.58 7.94
CA SER A 795 -21.27 -6.73 8.82
C SER A 795 -22.74 -7.17 9.01
N PHE A 796 -22.95 -8.39 9.51
CA PHE A 796 -24.26 -8.86 9.96
C PHE A 796 -24.66 -8.25 11.31
N GLU A 797 -23.70 -7.69 12.07
CA GLU A 797 -23.91 -6.87 13.27
C GLU A 797 -23.57 -5.39 12.97
N PRO A 798 -24.29 -4.40 13.52
CA PRO A 798 -23.94 -2.99 13.33
C PRO A 798 -22.75 -2.55 14.18
N PHE A 799 -21.88 -1.71 13.60
CA PHE A 799 -20.75 -1.10 14.29
C PHE A 799 -21.20 0.00 15.28
N LYS A 800 -20.71 -0.03 16.53
CA LYS A 800 -21.20 0.82 17.64
C LYS A 800 -20.10 1.65 18.35
N ASP A 801 -18.82 1.47 18.05
CA ASP A 801 -17.72 2.18 18.76
C ASP A 801 -17.52 3.61 18.21
N THR A 802 -18.41 4.50 18.63
CA THR A 802 -18.40 5.92 18.26
C THR A 802 -17.14 6.64 18.73
N LYS A 803 -16.53 6.24 19.87
CA LYS A 803 -15.28 6.84 20.37
C LYS A 803 -14.11 6.52 19.43
N PHE A 804 -13.97 5.26 19.02
CA PHE A 804 -12.96 4.87 18.02
C PHE A 804 -13.19 5.62 16.71
N LEU A 805 -14.42 5.58 16.18
CA LEU A 805 -14.70 6.15 14.86
C LEU A 805 -14.51 7.66 14.84
N LEU A 806 -14.84 8.39 15.92
CA LEU A 806 -14.58 9.83 16.01
C LEU A 806 -13.06 10.13 16.00
N GLY A 807 -12.27 9.36 16.75
CA GLY A 807 -10.82 9.52 16.79
C GLY A 807 -10.15 9.20 15.45
N GLU A 808 -10.57 8.10 14.82
CA GLU A 808 -10.04 7.68 13.52
C GLU A 808 -10.52 8.60 12.38
N SER A 809 -11.76 9.11 12.44
CA SER A 809 -12.25 10.16 11.53
C SER A 809 -11.39 11.42 11.62
N LYS A 810 -11.15 11.93 12.83
CA LYS A 810 -10.25 13.09 13.04
C LYS A 810 -8.86 12.82 12.47
N ARG A 811 -8.30 11.62 12.70
CA ARG A 811 -6.98 11.24 12.16
C ARG A 811 -6.94 11.22 10.63
N LEU A 812 -7.94 10.60 9.99
CA LEU A 812 -8.01 10.47 8.54
C LEU A 812 -8.31 11.81 7.86
N LEU A 813 -9.22 12.62 8.41
CA LEU A 813 -9.60 13.91 7.86
C LEU A 813 -8.50 14.96 8.03
N ASN A 814 -7.78 14.97 9.17
CA ASN A 814 -6.66 15.89 9.39
C ASN A 814 -5.46 15.60 8.48
N GLN A 815 -5.29 14.38 7.93
CA GLN A 815 -4.31 14.14 6.85
C GLN A 815 -4.62 14.96 5.59
N THR A 816 -5.90 15.28 5.35
CA THR A 816 -6.34 16.15 4.24
C THR A 816 -6.33 17.64 4.58
N MET A 817 -6.23 18.01 5.86
CA MET A 817 -5.88 19.37 6.32
C MET A 817 -4.35 19.59 6.34
N GLY A 818 -3.57 18.55 6.04
CA GLY A 818 -2.10 18.51 6.09
C GLY A 818 -1.38 19.11 4.89
N SER A 819 -1.90 20.20 4.30
CA SER A 819 -1.13 21.08 3.41
C SER A 819 -0.54 22.29 4.15
N ALA A 820 -0.66 22.32 5.48
CA ALA A 820 0.21 23.17 6.29
C ALA A 820 1.66 22.74 6.04
N GLU A 821 2.48 23.65 5.54
CA GLU A 821 3.93 23.48 5.50
C GLU A 821 4.42 23.11 6.91
N PRO A 822 5.50 22.29 7.05
CA PRO A 822 6.15 22.15 8.35
C PRO A 822 6.54 23.56 8.81
N LYS A 823 5.95 24.01 9.93
CA LYS A 823 6.17 25.37 10.45
C LYS A 823 7.67 25.66 10.42
N PRO A 824 8.12 26.77 9.81
CA PRO A 824 9.55 27.06 9.74
C PRO A 824 10.09 27.22 11.16
N VAL A 825 10.80 26.19 11.63
CA VAL A 825 11.70 26.31 12.77
C VAL A 825 12.69 27.40 12.39
N THR A 826 12.77 28.45 13.20
CA THR A 826 13.48 29.68 12.86
C THR A 826 14.99 29.42 12.75
N ASN A 827 15.45 29.13 11.53
CA ASN A 827 16.83 28.75 11.24
C ASN A 827 17.79 29.91 11.56
N PRO A 828 18.73 29.76 12.52
CA PRO A 828 19.70 30.81 12.86
C PRO A 828 20.67 31.18 11.72
N MET A 829 20.78 30.37 10.66
CA MET A 829 21.67 30.67 9.52
C MET A 829 21.26 31.89 8.67
N ALA A 830 20.07 32.47 8.90
CA ALA A 830 19.62 33.71 8.24
C ALA A 830 20.55 34.92 8.45
N ALA A 831 21.53 34.83 9.38
CA ALA A 831 22.59 35.82 9.56
C ALA A 831 23.71 35.76 8.49
N VAL A 832 23.93 34.61 7.83
CA VAL A 832 25.05 34.41 6.89
C VAL A 832 24.67 34.77 5.47
N GLU A 833 23.48 34.39 5.01
CA GLU A 833 23.01 34.66 3.63
C GLU A 833 22.83 36.15 3.34
N ARG A 834 22.59 36.97 4.37
CA ARG A 834 22.49 38.44 4.24
C ARG A 834 23.79 39.13 3.81
N ALA A 835 24.94 38.45 3.86
CA ALA A 835 26.20 38.97 3.33
C ALA A 835 26.34 38.83 1.81
N ALA A 836 25.59 37.91 1.17
CA ALA A 836 25.72 37.61 -0.27
C ALA A 836 24.76 38.40 -1.16
N ALA A 837 23.69 38.98 -0.61
CA ALA A 837 22.63 39.65 -1.36
C ALA A 837 22.97 41.08 -1.84
N ALA A 838 24.22 41.53 -1.69
CA ALA A 838 24.62 42.92 -1.94
C ALA A 838 25.06 43.23 -3.38
N GLU A 839 25.27 42.23 -4.24
CA GLU A 839 25.93 42.40 -5.55
C GLU A 839 24.99 42.36 -6.78
N SER A 840 23.70 42.07 -6.60
CA SER A 840 22.72 42.02 -7.71
C SER A 840 21.82 43.27 -7.75
N GLY A 841 22.31 44.34 -8.38
CA GLY A 841 21.56 45.59 -8.55
C GLY A 841 20.32 45.43 -9.45
N ALA A 842 19.13 45.65 -8.90
CA ALA A 842 17.88 45.62 -9.64
C ALA A 842 17.55 46.98 -10.31
N CYS A 843 17.11 46.95 -11.56
CA CYS A 843 16.70 48.16 -12.29
C CYS A 843 15.24 48.53 -11.97
N GLU A 844 15.04 49.48 -11.05
CA GLU A 844 13.80 50.25 -10.96
C GLU A 844 13.80 51.39 -11.99
N GLY A 845 12.69 51.60 -12.70
CA GLY A 845 12.46 52.82 -13.52
C GLY A 845 12.06 52.63 -14.99
N VAL A 846 12.16 51.43 -15.58
CA VAL A 846 11.73 51.20 -16.97
C VAL A 846 10.20 51.07 -17.06
N ALA A 847 9.58 51.88 -17.92
CA ALA A 847 8.13 51.84 -18.11
C ALA A 847 7.68 50.52 -18.78
N ALA A 848 6.60 49.93 -18.27
CA ALA A 848 6.04 48.69 -18.80
C ALA A 848 5.69 48.83 -20.30
N PRO A 849 6.21 47.97 -21.21
CA PRO A 849 5.99 48.09 -22.66
C PRO A 849 4.57 47.66 -23.09
N TYR A 850 3.85 46.94 -22.22
CA TYR A 850 2.45 46.58 -22.40
C TYR A 850 1.56 47.33 -21.39
N GLN A 851 0.28 47.46 -21.72
CA GLN A 851 -0.78 47.96 -20.85
C GLN A 851 -2.00 47.03 -20.89
N SER A 852 -2.65 46.83 -19.75
CA SER A 852 -3.92 46.09 -19.69
C SER A 852 -5.01 46.90 -20.38
N VAL A 853 -5.68 46.31 -21.37
CA VAL A 853 -6.81 46.92 -22.10
C VAL A 853 -8.16 46.30 -21.76
N GLY A 854 -8.18 45.18 -21.04
CA GLY A 854 -9.40 44.55 -20.56
C GLY A 854 -9.20 43.11 -20.12
N PHE A 855 -10.30 42.37 -20.09
CA PHE A 855 -10.35 40.94 -19.80
C PHE A 855 -11.22 40.27 -20.87
N VAL A 856 -11.10 38.94 -21.03
CA VAL A 856 -12.11 38.18 -21.78
C VAL A 856 -13.38 38.09 -20.92
N GLU A 857 -14.53 38.50 -21.47
CA GLU A 857 -15.80 38.43 -20.76
C GLU A 857 -16.41 37.03 -20.84
N PHE A 858 -16.59 36.40 -19.67
CA PHE A 858 -17.21 35.09 -19.57
C PHE A 858 -18.74 35.20 -19.46
N PRO A 859 -19.51 34.28 -20.05
CA PRO A 859 -20.97 34.22 -19.89
C PRO A 859 -21.32 33.88 -18.43
N LYS A 860 -22.46 34.40 -17.94
CA LYS A 860 -22.90 34.20 -16.54
C LYS A 860 -23.27 32.75 -16.22
N GLU A 861 -23.53 31.97 -17.27
CA GLU A 861 -23.99 30.59 -17.25
C GLU A 861 -22.83 29.58 -17.15
N VAL A 862 -21.57 30.03 -17.21
CA VAL A 862 -20.38 29.18 -17.05
C VAL A 862 -19.76 29.42 -15.67
N GLU A 863 -19.70 28.39 -14.83
CA GLU A 863 -18.94 28.48 -13.58
C GLU A 863 -17.45 28.62 -13.87
N LEU A 864 -16.83 29.66 -13.28
CA LEU A 864 -15.41 29.92 -13.44
C LEU A 864 -14.58 29.16 -12.41
N GLY A 865 -13.79 28.22 -12.91
CA GLY A 865 -12.71 27.59 -12.19
C GLY A 865 -11.44 28.44 -12.20
N ALA A 866 -10.34 27.87 -11.70
CA ALA A 866 -9.03 28.50 -11.85
C ALA A 866 -8.57 28.40 -13.32
N VAL A 867 -8.33 29.53 -13.99
CA VAL A 867 -7.96 29.55 -15.41
C VAL A 867 -6.46 29.27 -15.53
N SER A 868 -6.09 28.14 -16.14
CA SER A 868 -4.69 27.69 -16.20
C SER A 868 -4.01 28.09 -17.51
N ALA A 869 -4.72 28.11 -18.63
CA ALA A 869 -4.14 28.51 -19.92
C ALA A 869 -5.13 29.23 -20.84
N VAL A 870 -4.57 29.96 -21.78
CA VAL A 870 -5.22 30.54 -22.95
C VAL A 870 -4.35 30.22 -24.18
N ALA A 871 -4.98 30.01 -25.33
CA ALA A 871 -4.30 29.87 -26.62
C ALA A 871 -5.13 30.53 -27.73
N ILE A 872 -4.47 31.04 -28.76
CA ILE A 872 -5.10 31.76 -29.86
C ILE A 872 -5.10 30.91 -31.15
N GLY A 873 -6.27 30.84 -31.79
CA GLY A 873 -6.48 30.16 -33.07
C GLY A 873 -6.00 30.98 -34.26
N LYS A 874 -5.88 30.32 -35.42
CA LYS A 874 -5.37 30.93 -36.66
C LYS A 874 -6.19 32.12 -37.17
N ASN A 875 -7.46 32.24 -36.78
CA ASN A 875 -8.34 33.36 -37.12
C ASN A 875 -8.58 34.27 -35.89
N ASP A 876 -7.63 34.31 -34.96
CA ASP A 876 -7.70 34.94 -33.64
C ASP A 876 -8.80 34.37 -32.70
N GLU A 877 -9.30 33.15 -32.95
CA GLU A 877 -10.26 32.50 -32.04
C GLU A 877 -9.64 32.26 -30.65
N ILE A 878 -10.26 32.72 -29.56
CA ILE A 878 -9.66 32.61 -28.22
C ILE A 878 -10.13 31.30 -27.57
N TYR A 879 -9.20 30.42 -27.22
CA TYR A 879 -9.46 29.19 -26.48
C TYR A 879 -8.94 29.33 -25.05
N ILE A 880 -9.77 28.96 -24.06
CA ILE A 880 -9.45 29.07 -22.64
C ILE A 880 -9.60 27.69 -21.98
N LEU A 881 -8.61 27.34 -21.15
CA LEU A 881 -8.58 26.12 -20.36
C LEU A 881 -8.66 26.46 -18.87
N GLN A 882 -9.66 25.92 -18.18
CA GLN A 882 -9.94 26.19 -16.76
C GLN A 882 -10.21 24.93 -15.94
N ARG A 883 -10.02 25.05 -14.62
CA ARG A 883 -10.30 24.02 -13.61
C ARG A 883 -11.73 24.19 -13.05
N GLY A 884 -12.72 24.23 -13.94
CA GLY A 884 -14.17 24.33 -13.63
C GLY A 884 -14.96 23.17 -14.25
N GLU A 885 -16.29 23.14 -14.08
CA GLU A 885 -17.14 22.04 -14.60
C GLU A 885 -17.00 21.88 -16.12
N VAL A 886 -16.92 23.00 -16.85
CA VAL A 886 -16.69 23.08 -18.30
C VAL A 886 -15.22 23.50 -18.54
N PRO A 887 -14.29 22.57 -18.80
CA PRO A 887 -12.86 22.89 -18.75
C PRO A 887 -12.35 23.64 -19.97
N LEU A 888 -12.88 23.37 -21.17
CA LEU A 888 -12.52 24.06 -22.40
C LEU A 888 -13.64 25.00 -22.83
N LEU A 889 -13.27 26.24 -23.15
CA LEU A 889 -14.16 27.31 -23.60
C LEU A 889 -13.58 27.92 -24.87
N ALA A 890 -14.44 28.26 -25.84
CA ALA A 890 -14.06 28.95 -27.07
C ALA A 890 -14.85 30.25 -27.25
N PHE A 891 -14.16 31.28 -27.73
CA PHE A 891 -14.68 32.62 -28.00
C PHE A 891 -14.19 33.05 -29.40
N ASP A 892 -14.88 34.00 -30.02
CA ASP A 892 -14.37 34.62 -31.26
C ASP A 892 -13.26 35.66 -30.97
N LYS A 893 -12.67 36.18 -32.05
CA LYS A 893 -11.57 37.17 -32.03
C LYS A 893 -11.88 38.51 -31.35
N ASP A 894 -13.15 38.74 -31.04
CA ASP A 894 -13.66 39.94 -30.38
C ASP A 894 -14.07 39.65 -28.91
N GLY A 895 -13.86 38.42 -28.43
CA GLY A 895 -14.07 38.01 -27.04
C GLY A 895 -15.47 37.47 -26.74
N LYS A 896 -16.34 37.27 -27.74
CA LYS A 896 -17.69 36.75 -27.52
C LYS A 896 -17.68 35.23 -27.42
N TYR A 897 -18.30 34.71 -26.36
CA TYR A 897 -18.42 33.26 -26.12
C TYR A 897 -19.17 32.54 -27.25
N LEU A 898 -18.58 31.43 -27.71
CA LEU A 898 -19.14 30.56 -28.74
C LEU A 898 -19.72 29.27 -28.13
N ARG A 899 -18.93 28.56 -27.31
CA ARG A 899 -19.27 27.23 -26.76
C ARG A 899 -18.22 26.74 -25.74
N GLY A 900 -18.58 25.71 -24.98
CA GLY A 900 -17.69 25.04 -24.02
C GLY A 900 -17.92 23.52 -23.98
N TRP A 901 -16.87 22.77 -23.65
CA TRP A 901 -16.88 21.30 -23.64
C TRP A 901 -15.79 20.71 -22.71
N GLY A 902 -15.71 19.38 -22.64
CA GLY A 902 -14.68 18.65 -21.88
C GLY A 902 -15.08 18.25 -20.46
N GLN A 903 -16.36 18.43 -20.11
CA GLN A 903 -16.95 18.03 -18.82
C GLN A 903 -16.58 16.58 -18.48
N GLY A 904 -16.12 16.34 -17.26
CA GLY A 904 -15.72 15.01 -16.77
C GLY A 904 -14.46 14.40 -17.40
N LEU A 905 -13.88 14.98 -18.46
CA LEU A 905 -12.63 14.48 -19.06
C LEU A 905 -11.40 14.92 -18.24
N PHE A 906 -11.40 16.13 -17.71
CA PHE A 906 -10.23 16.73 -17.09
C PHE A 906 -10.20 16.59 -15.57
N LYS A 907 -9.01 16.40 -14.99
CA LYS A 907 -8.80 16.31 -13.53
C LYS A 907 -7.98 17.45 -12.95
N VAL A 908 -6.82 17.77 -13.55
CA VAL A 908 -6.13 19.05 -13.32
C VAL A 908 -5.64 19.58 -14.67
N PRO A 909 -6.52 20.22 -15.45
CA PRO A 909 -6.13 20.82 -16.72
C PRO A 909 -5.10 21.94 -16.53
N HIS A 910 -4.07 21.96 -17.37
CA HIS A 910 -2.87 22.77 -17.14
C HIS A 910 -2.47 23.62 -18.36
N GLY A 911 -1.96 23.01 -19.42
CA GLY A 911 -1.47 23.66 -20.63
C GLY A 911 -2.43 23.52 -21.81
N LEU A 912 -2.37 24.48 -22.73
CA LEU A 912 -3.20 24.58 -23.94
C LEU A 912 -2.35 25.16 -25.08
N ARG A 913 -2.43 24.60 -26.29
CA ARG A 913 -1.94 25.20 -27.56
C ARG A 913 -2.83 24.78 -28.73
N ILE A 914 -2.73 25.52 -29.83
CA ILE A 914 -3.39 25.21 -31.11
C ILE A 914 -2.30 24.82 -32.12
N ASP A 915 -2.51 23.77 -32.92
CA ASP A 915 -1.60 23.42 -34.02
C ASP A 915 -1.94 24.15 -35.35
N LYS A 916 -1.08 24.00 -36.37
CA LYS A 916 -1.19 24.72 -37.65
C LYS A 916 -2.41 24.30 -38.49
N GLU A 917 -2.92 23.08 -38.29
CA GLU A 917 -4.19 22.57 -38.81
C GLU A 917 -5.39 23.14 -38.00
N GLY A 918 -5.19 23.36 -36.71
CA GLY A 918 -6.15 23.93 -35.76
C GLY A 918 -6.77 22.92 -34.81
N HIS A 919 -6.10 21.80 -34.53
CA HIS A 919 -6.45 20.95 -33.41
C HIS A 919 -6.06 21.62 -32.10
N ILE A 920 -6.86 21.34 -31.07
CA ILE A 920 -6.74 21.93 -29.74
C ILE A 920 -6.02 20.90 -28.87
N TRP A 921 -4.78 21.21 -28.51
CA TRP A 921 -3.91 20.35 -27.71
C TRP A 921 -3.87 20.81 -26.26
N THR A 922 -4.05 19.88 -25.34
CA THR A 922 -4.12 20.16 -23.90
C THR A 922 -3.23 19.21 -23.11
N THR A 923 -2.69 19.68 -21.98
CA THR A 923 -2.12 18.82 -20.93
C THR A 923 -3.09 18.73 -19.75
N ASP A 924 -3.23 17.51 -19.21
CA ASP A 924 -3.92 17.25 -17.94
C ASP A 924 -2.90 16.72 -16.95
N ASN A 925 -2.38 17.63 -16.12
CA ASN A 925 -1.43 17.31 -15.06
C ASN A 925 -2.01 16.20 -14.16
N GLY A 926 -3.29 16.26 -13.81
CA GLY A 926 -3.93 15.41 -12.82
C GLY A 926 -4.29 13.99 -13.30
N ASN A 927 -4.57 13.85 -14.61
CA ASN A 927 -4.72 12.55 -15.27
C ASN A 927 -3.44 12.05 -15.95
N HIS A 928 -2.39 12.85 -16.00
CA HIS A 928 -1.07 12.51 -16.56
C HIS A 928 -1.11 12.16 -18.06
N VAL A 929 -1.89 12.93 -18.83
CA VAL A 929 -2.09 12.73 -20.27
C VAL A 929 -2.08 14.06 -21.03
N LEU A 930 -1.86 13.98 -22.34
CA LEU A 930 -2.23 15.01 -23.31
C LEU A 930 -3.52 14.59 -24.01
N ARG A 931 -4.35 15.55 -24.42
CA ARG A 931 -5.54 15.31 -25.23
C ARG A 931 -5.60 16.27 -26.42
N GLN A 932 -5.91 15.72 -27.59
CA GLN A 932 -6.12 16.44 -28.84
C GLN A 932 -7.63 16.47 -29.17
N PHE A 933 -8.17 17.64 -29.49
CA PHE A 933 -9.55 17.81 -29.97
C PHE A 933 -9.56 18.48 -31.34
N ASN A 934 -10.60 18.27 -32.15
CA ASN A 934 -10.83 19.10 -33.33
C ASN A 934 -11.43 20.48 -32.94
N ARG A 935 -11.58 21.38 -33.92
CA ARG A 935 -12.18 22.72 -33.73
C ARG A 935 -13.61 22.66 -33.18
N GLU A 936 -14.31 21.54 -33.39
CA GLU A 936 -15.65 21.22 -32.91
C GLU A 936 -15.67 20.63 -31.48
N GLY A 937 -14.51 20.41 -30.85
CA GLY A 937 -14.39 19.95 -29.47
C GLY A 937 -14.62 18.45 -29.26
N ARG A 938 -14.66 17.67 -30.35
CA ARG A 938 -14.59 16.20 -30.28
C ARG A 938 -13.18 15.77 -29.95
N LEU A 939 -13.03 14.96 -28.90
CA LEU A 939 -11.77 14.28 -28.57
C LEU A 939 -11.35 13.38 -29.74
N LEU A 940 -10.13 13.58 -30.24
CA LEU A 940 -9.52 12.78 -31.30
C LEU A 940 -8.61 11.71 -30.72
N LEU A 941 -7.66 12.12 -29.88
CA LEU A 941 -6.61 11.27 -29.31
C LEU A 941 -6.29 11.67 -27.86
N THR A 942 -5.88 10.67 -27.07
CA THR A 942 -5.31 10.82 -25.73
C THR A 942 -3.93 10.15 -25.72
N PHE A 943 -2.89 10.87 -25.28
CA PHE A 943 -1.52 10.37 -25.19
C PHE A 943 -1.08 10.34 -23.73
N GLY A 944 -0.46 9.24 -23.28
CA GLY A 944 -0.08 9.02 -21.90
C GLY A 944 -0.73 7.77 -21.30
N GLN A 945 -0.63 7.61 -19.98
CA GLN A 945 -1.30 6.55 -19.24
C GLN A 945 -2.27 7.19 -18.25
N GLU A 946 -3.55 7.21 -18.62
CA GLU A 946 -4.59 7.95 -17.88
C GLU A 946 -4.69 7.51 -16.42
N GLY A 947 -4.57 8.48 -15.51
CA GLY A 947 -4.51 8.27 -14.06
C GLY A 947 -3.19 7.67 -13.52
N LYS A 948 -2.18 7.43 -14.37
CA LYS A 948 -0.91 6.78 -13.99
C LYS A 948 0.30 7.66 -14.31
N GLY A 949 0.75 8.44 -13.32
CA GLY A 949 1.92 9.31 -13.46
C GLY A 949 3.23 8.53 -13.43
N VAL A 950 3.76 8.19 -14.60
CA VAL A 950 4.87 7.26 -14.81
C VAL A 950 5.89 7.80 -15.81
N GLY A 951 7.10 7.24 -15.84
CA GLY A 951 8.07 7.49 -16.92
C GLY A 951 7.96 6.49 -18.06
N GLY A 952 8.81 6.65 -19.08
CA GLY A 952 8.83 5.85 -20.31
C GLY A 952 8.66 6.71 -21.56
N GLU A 953 8.53 6.11 -22.74
CA GLU A 953 8.43 6.85 -24.00
C GLU A 953 7.17 7.73 -24.07
N LEU A 954 5.99 7.11 -23.94
CA LEU A 954 4.69 7.78 -23.80
C LEU A 954 4.12 7.66 -22.38
N GLY A 955 5.01 7.56 -21.39
CA GLY A 955 4.64 7.66 -19.97
C GLY A 955 4.86 9.09 -19.50
N PHE A 956 3.79 9.83 -19.25
CA PHE A 956 3.87 11.16 -18.64
C PHE A 956 3.55 11.09 -17.15
N LYS A 957 4.05 12.06 -16.40
CA LYS A 957 3.78 12.26 -14.97
C LYS A 957 3.63 13.75 -14.73
N SER A 958 2.39 14.19 -14.58
CA SER A 958 2.05 15.62 -14.49
C SER A 958 2.71 16.43 -15.64
N PRO A 959 2.26 16.22 -16.89
CA PRO A 959 2.66 17.09 -17.99
C PRO A 959 2.04 18.48 -17.75
N ASP A 960 2.87 19.51 -17.68
CA ASP A 960 2.43 20.87 -17.34
C ASP A 960 2.13 21.70 -18.60
N ASP A 961 2.95 21.61 -19.64
CA ASP A 961 2.80 22.42 -20.85
C ASP A 961 3.36 21.73 -22.10
N LEU A 962 3.07 22.28 -23.29
CA LEU A 962 3.63 21.82 -24.56
C LEU A 962 3.86 22.96 -25.57
N VAL A 963 4.80 22.76 -26.51
CA VAL A 963 5.00 23.59 -27.71
C VAL A 963 5.20 22.72 -28.96
N ILE A 964 5.15 23.33 -30.15
CA ILE A 964 5.17 22.65 -31.44
C ILE A 964 6.23 23.33 -32.35
N ASP A 965 7.13 22.55 -32.96
CA ASP A 965 8.12 23.09 -33.92
C ASP A 965 7.56 23.33 -35.33
N SER A 966 8.35 24.02 -36.16
CA SER A 966 8.01 24.34 -37.56
C SER A 966 7.65 23.11 -38.41
N ALA A 967 8.22 21.93 -38.11
CA ALA A 967 7.89 20.68 -38.77
C ALA A 967 6.56 20.08 -38.26
N GLY A 968 6.16 20.39 -37.02
CA GLY A 968 4.96 19.89 -36.36
C GLY A 968 5.24 18.87 -35.25
N ASN A 969 6.48 18.74 -34.79
CA ASN A 969 6.81 17.89 -33.65
C ASN A 969 6.38 18.57 -32.35
N PHE A 970 5.82 17.81 -31.41
CA PHE A 970 5.43 18.30 -30.09
C PHE A 970 6.56 18.15 -29.09
N TYR A 971 6.69 19.11 -28.18
CA TYR A 971 7.61 19.09 -27.06
C TYR A 971 6.81 19.26 -25.78
N VAL A 972 6.90 18.28 -24.87
CA VAL A 972 6.08 18.21 -23.66
C VAL A 972 6.94 18.41 -22.43
N ALA A 973 6.53 19.33 -21.55
CA ALA A 973 7.12 19.49 -20.23
C ALA A 973 6.57 18.41 -19.29
N ASP A 974 7.27 17.28 -19.20
CA ASP A 974 6.90 16.14 -18.37
C ASP A 974 7.36 16.36 -16.91
N ALA A 975 6.78 17.38 -16.29
CA ALA A 975 7.27 18.06 -15.09
C ALA A 975 7.52 17.13 -13.90
N GLY A 976 6.59 16.20 -13.66
CA GLY A 976 6.67 15.23 -12.57
C GLY A 976 7.72 14.13 -12.78
N ASN A 977 8.21 13.92 -14.01
CA ASN A 977 9.40 13.13 -14.33
C ASN A 977 10.68 14.00 -14.47
N GLY A 978 10.52 15.32 -14.65
CA GLY A 978 11.61 16.30 -14.73
C GLY A 978 12.39 16.22 -16.04
N ARG A 979 11.69 16.18 -17.19
CA ARG A 979 12.30 16.05 -18.53
C ARG A 979 11.44 16.71 -19.60
N ILE A 980 11.99 16.91 -20.79
CA ILE A 980 11.24 17.25 -22.01
C ILE A 980 11.09 15.99 -22.87
N VAL A 981 9.91 15.76 -23.43
CA VAL A 981 9.62 14.66 -24.35
C VAL A 981 9.28 15.21 -25.73
N LYS A 982 9.98 14.77 -26.78
CA LYS A 982 9.69 15.12 -28.19
C LYS A 982 8.87 14.01 -28.86
N LEU A 983 7.76 14.39 -29.50
CA LEU A 983 6.87 13.53 -30.29
C LEU A 983 6.81 13.99 -31.76
N SER A 984 6.54 13.09 -32.70
CA SER A 984 6.28 13.42 -34.10
C SER A 984 4.91 14.09 -34.30
N PRO A 985 4.59 14.63 -35.50
CA PRO A 985 3.25 15.15 -35.81
C PRO A 985 2.12 14.13 -35.61
N GLU A 986 2.43 12.82 -35.74
CA GLU A 986 1.49 11.72 -35.48
C GLU A 986 1.49 11.26 -34.01
N GLY A 987 2.15 12.02 -33.11
CA GLY A 987 2.24 11.75 -31.68
C GLY A 987 3.12 10.56 -31.29
N LYS A 988 3.98 10.06 -32.19
CA LYS A 988 4.94 8.98 -31.88
C LYS A 988 6.10 9.54 -31.07
N TYR A 989 6.59 8.81 -30.07
CA TYR A 989 7.81 9.18 -29.37
C TYR A 989 9.01 9.24 -30.32
N LEU A 990 9.80 10.31 -30.23
CA LEU A 990 11.05 10.49 -30.97
C LEU A 990 12.28 10.48 -30.06
N THR A 991 12.24 11.24 -28.97
CA THR A 991 13.30 11.31 -27.96
C THR A 991 12.79 11.98 -26.69
N ALA A 992 13.57 11.93 -25.61
CA ALA A 992 13.38 12.75 -24.41
C ALA A 992 14.73 13.10 -23.81
N TRP A 993 14.83 14.27 -23.18
CA TRP A 993 16.06 14.72 -22.51
C TRP A 993 15.78 15.32 -21.15
N GLY A 994 16.79 15.21 -20.29
CA GLY A 994 16.71 15.62 -18.89
C GLY A 994 16.15 14.56 -17.95
N LYS A 995 16.24 14.89 -16.67
CA LYS A 995 15.87 14.09 -15.49
C LYS A 995 15.74 15.04 -14.30
N LYS A 996 15.18 14.57 -13.18
CA LYS A 996 15.17 15.36 -11.94
C LYS A 996 16.57 15.69 -11.42
N GLY A 997 16.80 16.98 -11.14
CA GLY A 997 18.08 17.48 -10.65
C GLY A 997 18.21 19.01 -10.74
N LYS A 998 19.45 19.50 -10.77
CA LYS A 998 19.83 20.93 -10.77
C LYS A 998 20.95 21.29 -11.76
N GLY A 999 21.65 20.30 -12.33
CA GLY A 999 22.65 20.51 -13.37
C GLY A 999 22.05 20.98 -14.69
N GLU A 1000 22.90 21.32 -15.65
CA GLU A 1000 22.49 21.68 -17.02
C GLU A 1000 21.74 20.50 -17.67
N GLY A 1001 20.59 20.78 -18.29
CA GLY A 1001 19.71 19.75 -18.84
C GLY A 1001 18.89 18.96 -17.81
N GLU A 1002 19.13 19.13 -16.50
CA GLU A 1002 18.28 18.58 -15.45
C GLU A 1002 17.13 19.56 -15.11
N PHE A 1003 16.01 19.07 -14.57
CA PHE A 1003 14.86 19.92 -14.21
C PHE A 1003 14.30 19.54 -12.84
N ALA A 1004 14.05 20.51 -11.95
CA ALA A 1004 13.29 20.25 -10.73
C ALA A 1004 11.79 20.18 -11.05
N THR A 1005 11.32 21.16 -11.82
CA THR A 1005 9.94 21.25 -12.34
C THR A 1005 9.98 21.99 -13.68
N ALA A 1006 10.15 21.26 -14.79
CA ALA A 1006 9.94 21.83 -16.12
C ALA A 1006 8.44 22.14 -16.29
N HIS A 1007 8.06 23.42 -16.29
CA HIS A 1007 6.69 23.88 -16.13
C HIS A 1007 6.10 24.41 -17.44
N GLY A 1008 6.28 25.70 -17.74
CA GLY A 1008 5.87 26.31 -19.01
C GLY A 1008 6.96 26.21 -20.09
N LEU A 1009 6.52 26.18 -21.35
CA LEU A 1009 7.37 26.09 -22.53
C LEU A 1009 7.12 27.23 -23.53
N ALA A 1010 8.20 27.74 -24.11
CA ALA A 1010 8.18 28.58 -25.31
C ALA A 1010 9.11 28.02 -26.39
N ILE A 1011 8.90 28.46 -27.63
CA ILE A 1011 9.72 28.11 -28.78
C ILE A 1011 9.97 29.36 -29.62
N ASP A 1012 11.18 29.52 -30.18
CA ASP A 1012 11.52 30.65 -31.04
C ASP A 1012 11.42 30.31 -32.55
N GLY A 1013 11.60 31.31 -33.41
CA GLY A 1013 11.63 31.14 -34.87
C GLY A 1013 12.82 30.34 -35.43
N LYS A 1014 13.61 29.67 -34.58
CA LYS A 1014 14.71 28.76 -34.92
C LYS A 1014 14.49 27.36 -34.30
N ASP A 1015 13.26 27.08 -33.85
CA ASP A 1015 12.84 25.88 -33.12
C ASP A 1015 13.63 25.60 -31.83
N ARG A 1016 14.22 26.62 -31.19
CA ARG A 1016 14.87 26.48 -29.88
C ARG A 1016 13.82 26.44 -28.76
N ILE A 1017 13.92 25.46 -27.88
CA ILE A 1017 12.96 25.20 -26.81
C ILE A 1017 13.41 25.90 -25.53
N TYR A 1018 12.60 26.83 -25.05
CA TYR A 1018 12.81 27.56 -23.79
C TYR A 1018 11.96 26.90 -22.69
N VAL A 1019 12.60 26.48 -21.60
CA VAL A 1019 11.97 25.73 -20.50
C VAL A 1019 12.01 26.52 -19.20
N ALA A 1020 10.84 26.83 -18.63
CA ALA A 1020 10.74 27.34 -17.27
C ALA A 1020 10.97 26.20 -16.26
N ASP A 1021 12.17 26.12 -15.68
CA ASP A 1021 12.51 25.15 -14.63
C ASP A 1021 12.12 25.74 -13.26
N ARG A 1022 10.80 25.82 -13.01
CA ARG A 1022 10.19 26.57 -11.91
C ARG A 1022 10.82 26.23 -10.55
N GLY A 1023 11.05 24.94 -10.29
CA GLY A 1023 11.61 24.45 -9.03
C GLY A 1023 13.09 24.82 -8.80
N ASN A 1024 13.83 25.18 -9.85
CA ASN A 1024 15.23 25.63 -9.78
C ASN A 1024 15.39 27.14 -10.01
N LYS A 1025 14.29 27.89 -10.19
CA LYS A 1025 14.31 29.34 -10.40
C LYS A 1025 15.20 29.77 -11.57
N ARG A 1026 15.03 29.11 -12.73
CA ARG A 1026 15.82 29.36 -13.94
C ARG A 1026 15.03 29.09 -15.21
N VAL A 1027 15.54 29.60 -16.32
CA VAL A 1027 15.12 29.20 -17.67
C VAL A 1027 16.31 28.53 -18.36
N GLN A 1028 16.05 27.45 -19.09
CA GLN A 1028 17.06 26.72 -19.89
C GLN A 1028 16.63 26.70 -21.36
N ILE A 1029 17.59 26.87 -22.29
CA ILE A 1029 17.38 26.78 -23.74
C ILE A 1029 17.97 25.46 -24.25
N PHE A 1030 17.23 24.81 -25.16
CA PHE A 1030 17.68 23.65 -25.92
C PHE A 1030 17.48 23.88 -27.43
N ASP A 1031 18.22 23.16 -28.27
CA ASP A 1031 17.91 23.08 -29.70
C ASP A 1031 16.77 22.07 -29.99
N ASN A 1032 16.32 22.02 -31.24
CA ASN A 1032 15.23 21.15 -31.65
C ASN A 1032 15.55 19.64 -31.61
N ALA A 1033 16.81 19.27 -31.33
CA ALA A 1033 17.28 17.91 -31.08
C ALA A 1033 17.40 17.57 -29.57
N GLY A 1034 17.20 18.56 -28.68
CA GLY A 1034 17.26 18.39 -27.23
C GLY A 1034 18.65 18.61 -26.61
N LYS A 1035 19.60 19.15 -27.36
CA LYS A 1035 20.91 19.53 -26.83
C LYS A 1035 20.78 20.84 -26.05
N TYR A 1036 21.37 20.92 -24.86
CA TYR A 1036 21.47 22.15 -24.08
C TYR A 1036 22.24 23.23 -24.85
N VAL A 1037 21.73 24.46 -24.81
CA VAL A 1037 22.27 25.65 -25.48
C VAL A 1037 22.75 26.69 -24.48
N ASP A 1038 21.92 27.04 -23.50
CA ASP A 1038 22.20 28.11 -22.52
C ASP A 1038 21.25 28.03 -21.30
N SER A 1039 21.56 28.71 -20.19
CA SER A 1039 20.61 28.95 -19.10
C SER A 1039 20.98 30.13 -18.19
N TRP A 1040 19.96 30.72 -17.55
CA TRP A 1040 20.14 31.79 -16.58
C TRP A 1040 19.20 31.63 -15.38
N THR A 1041 19.65 32.11 -14.21
CA THR A 1041 18.83 32.25 -13.02
C THR A 1041 17.74 33.29 -13.26
N PHE A 1042 16.48 32.88 -13.08
CA PHE A 1042 15.32 33.77 -13.07
C PHE A 1042 15.11 34.24 -11.62
N GLY A 1043 14.95 35.54 -11.39
CA GLY A 1043 14.92 36.15 -10.04
C GLY A 1043 13.67 35.83 -9.19
N GLY A 1044 12.96 34.76 -9.50
CA GLY A 1044 11.66 34.36 -8.96
C GLY A 1044 11.34 32.92 -9.38
N ASN A 1045 10.07 32.57 -9.49
CA ASN A 1045 9.60 31.28 -9.96
C ASN A 1045 8.97 31.46 -11.37
N PRO A 1046 9.62 31.01 -12.47
CA PRO A 1046 9.03 31.15 -13.80
C PRO A 1046 7.87 30.15 -14.00
N PHE A 1047 6.70 30.63 -14.42
CA PHE A 1047 5.52 29.80 -14.67
C PHE A 1047 5.30 29.57 -16.17
N GLY A 1048 5.01 30.62 -16.92
CA GLY A 1048 4.79 30.61 -18.37
C GLY A 1048 5.85 31.44 -19.10
N LEU A 1049 6.08 31.10 -20.36
CA LEU A 1049 7.01 31.77 -21.26
C LEU A 1049 6.33 31.97 -22.62
N ILE A 1050 6.69 33.04 -23.33
CA ILE A 1050 6.41 33.21 -24.77
C ILE A 1050 7.56 33.98 -25.42
N VAL A 1051 7.96 33.56 -26.62
CA VAL A 1051 8.95 34.29 -27.46
C VAL A 1051 8.20 35.03 -28.56
N ILE A 1052 8.49 36.32 -28.74
CA ILE A 1052 7.82 37.23 -29.67
C ILE A 1052 8.90 37.92 -30.52
N GLY A 1053 9.33 37.25 -31.59
CA GLY A 1053 10.51 37.68 -32.35
C GLY A 1053 11.77 37.46 -31.52
N ASP A 1054 12.46 38.55 -31.16
CA ASP A 1054 13.61 38.53 -30.25
C ASP A 1054 13.23 38.87 -28.78
N GLU A 1055 11.96 39.16 -28.49
CA GLU A 1055 11.46 39.43 -27.13
C GLU A 1055 11.11 38.13 -26.40
N LEU A 1056 11.49 38.01 -25.12
CA LEU A 1056 11.04 36.92 -24.25
C LEU A 1056 10.19 37.47 -23.12
N ILE A 1057 8.93 37.03 -23.01
CA ILE A 1057 8.04 37.39 -21.92
C ILE A 1057 7.85 36.19 -20.99
N ALA A 1058 7.94 36.42 -19.68
CA ALA A 1058 7.85 35.40 -18.64
C ALA A 1058 6.89 35.84 -17.51
N THR A 1059 6.15 34.91 -16.94
CA THR A 1059 5.29 35.15 -15.76
C THR A 1059 5.90 34.57 -14.50
N ASP A 1060 5.72 35.27 -13.38
CA ASP A 1060 5.85 34.73 -12.03
C ASP A 1060 4.50 34.84 -11.32
N GLY A 1061 3.86 33.68 -11.18
CA GLY A 1061 2.59 33.52 -10.49
C GLY A 1061 2.67 33.81 -9.00
N ASP A 1062 3.77 33.45 -8.36
CA ASP A 1062 3.93 33.51 -6.90
C ASP A 1062 4.19 34.95 -6.40
N VAL A 1063 4.79 35.81 -7.25
CA VAL A 1063 4.96 37.26 -6.96
C VAL A 1063 4.06 38.18 -7.80
N HIS A 1064 3.09 37.62 -8.52
CA HIS A 1064 2.06 38.36 -9.27
C HIS A 1064 2.62 39.30 -10.38
N LYS A 1065 3.61 38.84 -11.15
CA LYS A 1065 4.31 39.68 -12.15
C LYS A 1065 4.43 39.06 -13.54
N ILE A 1066 4.55 39.94 -14.53
CA ILE A 1066 5.07 39.66 -15.87
C ILE A 1066 6.41 40.38 -16.03
N TYR A 1067 7.35 39.72 -16.69
CA TYR A 1067 8.70 40.20 -16.98
C TYR A 1067 8.91 40.19 -18.50
N HIS A 1068 9.45 41.29 -19.03
CA HIS A 1068 10.04 41.32 -20.37
C HIS A 1068 11.55 41.17 -20.21
N LEU A 1069 12.12 40.14 -20.82
CA LEU A 1069 13.52 39.74 -20.76
C LEU A 1069 14.19 39.97 -22.13
N ASP A 1070 15.48 40.26 -22.11
CA ASP A 1070 16.32 40.19 -23.33
C ASP A 1070 16.68 38.73 -23.68
N PRO A 1071 17.26 38.46 -24.87
CA PRO A 1071 17.67 37.10 -25.26
C PRO A 1071 18.70 36.42 -24.35
N ALA A 1072 19.36 37.15 -23.46
CA ALA A 1072 20.28 36.63 -22.44
C ALA A 1072 19.61 36.48 -21.06
N GLY A 1073 18.29 36.66 -20.98
CA GLY A 1073 17.49 36.42 -19.79
C GLY A 1073 17.41 37.58 -18.80
N LYS A 1074 18.02 38.73 -19.09
CA LYS A 1074 18.02 39.89 -18.19
C LYS A 1074 16.72 40.65 -18.31
N THR A 1075 16.12 41.00 -17.16
CA THR A 1075 14.91 41.83 -17.11
C THR A 1075 15.13 43.21 -17.72
N ILE A 1076 14.43 43.49 -18.82
CA ILE A 1076 14.28 44.82 -19.44
C ILE A 1076 13.24 45.63 -18.65
N ALA A 1077 12.09 45.01 -18.35
CA ALA A 1077 11.00 45.62 -17.60
C ALA A 1077 10.18 44.55 -16.85
N SER A 1078 9.45 44.94 -15.80
CA SER A 1078 8.44 44.08 -15.17
C SER A 1078 7.21 44.88 -14.76
N TRP A 1079 6.04 44.25 -14.74
CA TRP A 1079 4.77 44.86 -14.37
C TRP A 1079 3.81 43.84 -13.74
N GLY A 1080 2.71 44.32 -13.18
CA GLY A 1080 1.81 43.52 -12.34
C GLY A 1080 2.14 43.63 -10.86
N ASP A 1081 1.08 43.52 -10.06
CA ASP A 1081 1.11 43.44 -8.59
C ASP A 1081 -0.16 42.70 -8.11
N PRO A 1082 -0.24 42.23 -6.85
CA PRO A 1082 -1.38 41.47 -6.35
C PRO A 1082 -2.76 42.15 -6.39
N LYS A 1083 -2.86 43.45 -6.72
CA LYS A 1083 -4.13 44.14 -6.97
C LYS A 1083 -4.53 44.16 -8.45
N THR A 1084 -3.55 44.16 -9.35
CA THR A 1084 -3.78 44.29 -10.80
C THR A 1084 -3.78 42.94 -11.51
N LEU A 1085 -3.03 41.96 -10.99
CA LEU A 1085 -2.75 40.66 -11.60
C LEU A 1085 -2.75 39.55 -10.52
N LEU A 1086 -3.40 38.41 -10.76
CA LEU A 1086 -3.76 37.42 -9.73
C LEU A 1086 -3.32 35.99 -10.07
N LEU A 1087 -2.07 35.67 -9.70
CA LEU A 1087 -1.35 34.44 -10.07
C LEU A 1087 -1.34 34.27 -11.62
N PRO A 1088 -0.59 35.13 -12.33
CA PRO A 1088 -0.42 35.02 -13.78
C PRO A 1088 0.30 33.72 -14.14
N HIS A 1089 -0.16 33.05 -15.20
CA HIS A 1089 0.20 31.67 -15.47
C HIS A 1089 0.70 31.50 -16.91
N LEU A 1090 -0.01 30.78 -17.79
CA LEU A 1090 0.38 30.66 -19.21
C LEU A 1090 -0.20 31.82 -20.04
N MET A 1091 0.34 32.03 -21.23
CA MET A 1091 -0.03 33.15 -22.09
C MET A 1091 0.15 32.81 -23.57
N ASP A 1092 -0.61 33.49 -24.42
CA ASP A 1092 -0.51 33.40 -25.88
C ASP A 1092 -0.84 34.77 -26.52
N ARG A 1093 -0.62 34.92 -27.83
CA ARG A 1093 -0.68 36.23 -28.51
C ARG A 1093 -1.44 36.18 -29.83
N ASP A 1094 -2.32 37.16 -30.06
CA ASP A 1094 -3.08 37.26 -31.32
C ASP A 1094 -2.27 37.84 -32.49
N SER A 1095 -2.87 37.85 -33.68
CA SER A 1095 -2.27 38.37 -34.92
C SER A 1095 -1.96 39.88 -34.85
N ARG A 1096 -2.71 40.63 -34.03
CA ARG A 1096 -2.55 42.07 -33.78
C ARG A 1096 -1.42 42.38 -32.78
N GLY A 1097 -0.83 41.35 -32.15
CA GLY A 1097 0.24 41.50 -31.16
C GLY A 1097 -0.22 41.60 -29.71
N ARG A 1098 -1.51 41.33 -29.44
CA ARG A 1098 -2.09 41.44 -28.10
C ARG A 1098 -1.80 40.19 -27.29
N LEU A 1099 -1.28 40.38 -26.08
CA LEU A 1099 -0.90 39.29 -25.18
C LEU A 1099 -2.08 38.95 -24.24
N TYR A 1100 -2.49 37.69 -24.24
CA TYR A 1100 -3.53 37.15 -23.38
C TYR A 1100 -2.87 36.33 -22.28
N VAL A 1101 -3.11 36.66 -21.01
CA VAL A 1101 -2.47 36.00 -19.85
C VAL A 1101 -3.56 35.35 -18.98
N SER A 1102 -3.43 34.06 -18.67
CA SER A 1102 -4.33 33.38 -17.72
C SER A 1102 -3.99 33.73 -16.28
N GLU A 1103 -5.02 33.92 -15.46
CA GLU A 1103 -4.90 34.20 -14.02
C GLU A 1103 -5.60 33.10 -13.22
N VAL A 1104 -4.79 32.27 -12.55
CA VAL A 1104 -5.28 31.09 -11.80
C VAL A 1104 -6.12 31.52 -10.60
N ASN A 1105 -5.66 32.52 -9.85
CA ASN A 1105 -6.40 33.07 -8.70
C ASN A 1105 -7.42 34.14 -9.13
N GLY A 1106 -7.17 34.85 -10.23
CA GLY A 1106 -8.10 35.81 -10.82
C GLY A 1106 -9.31 35.18 -11.52
N LYS A 1107 -9.26 33.87 -11.80
CA LYS A 1107 -10.29 33.11 -12.54
C LYS A 1107 -10.67 33.75 -13.89
N ARG A 1108 -9.70 34.36 -14.57
CA ARG A 1108 -9.93 35.19 -15.77
C ARG A 1108 -8.75 35.13 -16.74
N VAL A 1109 -8.91 35.75 -17.90
CA VAL A 1109 -7.82 36.04 -18.84
C VAL A 1109 -7.73 37.55 -19.02
N GLN A 1110 -6.58 38.13 -18.75
CA GLN A 1110 -6.31 39.56 -18.93
C GLN A 1110 -5.66 39.81 -20.29
N ILE A 1111 -6.10 40.89 -20.96
CA ILE A 1111 -5.68 41.26 -22.31
C ILE A 1111 -4.75 42.47 -22.19
N PHE A 1112 -3.56 42.35 -22.76
CA PHE A 1112 -2.53 43.38 -22.79
C PHE A 1112 -2.22 43.80 -24.23
N GLU A 1113 -2.23 45.10 -24.50
CA GLU A 1113 -1.76 45.68 -25.76
C GLU A 1113 -0.42 46.38 -25.56
N ARG A 1114 0.41 46.43 -26.60
CA ARG A 1114 1.68 47.16 -26.60
C ARG A 1114 1.40 48.66 -26.62
N LYS A 1115 2.21 49.46 -25.93
CA LYS A 1115 2.15 50.93 -25.94
C LYS A 1115 2.83 51.54 -27.15
#